data_AF-A0A1V5HB48-F1
#
_entry.id   AF-A0A1V5HB48-F1
#
_cell.length_a   1.000
_cell.length_b   1.000
_cell.length_c   1.000
_cell.angle_alpha   90.00
_cell.angle_beta   90.00
_cell.angle_gamma   90.00
#
_symmetry.space_group_name_H-M   'P 1'
#
loop_
_entity.id
_entity.type
_entity.pdbx_description
1 polymer ?
#
loop_
_entity_poly.entity_id
_entity_poly.type
_entity_poly.pdbx_seq_one_letter_code
_entity_poly.pdbx_strand_id
1 'polypeptide(L)'
;MTRVFAMATASIGVAFSALAVGAASAETLTIDQVQCAGMSGFRAHWDCPIPVAEDGVRTQVDSVVKDRGQTAVWDGVKPGPLCFDAVHRSLLVRFPGAAEKIAEALAAGKTVEKAELVLPYLDEEIWPQGRVDFPSADGYRYRMNWNCDKLYRERRPGWHAVAHVLRRPWIADSATGPTYNAAVNGAVYWKRFGASDTAADRFPAQLGPAEVSSYHPDGRLDVAAVLTDEAYGGTLGERLRRLSDCGFIIAKWEVYDMRFYEGAYEFANGTGPRAILVRSPQLLVTLKPGSGGKVSLPAAADVPALAAAHAGSPLGSPTAVVPGPEDVARLNERFMARPDWMPEWQYAHVRQLMGLESGGEVKPFYYRVVPGHVIDRARQEGERAAKAEGKAFDADYAVYLAWLDWIHGERPRSWQGHLTGQQTVTWWYNYREAIPPPVRDSILRSWTAWLMPDRETELDPVLRRQYDNTSGKLVHPMVDDPRVGKSRDGKVAEWGQGDTYYRLTGDWRGNKSFYRSGFTREMSTANFNSSASSGALLCGQIIRSERAMADGRAGLMQFPFWLWTHNAGVGQEYIDHYYWAIATAGNKLFADYCEQPEDRMAGWSIITKTVNDLANGYHPNLKRLLGPASRTYYEHVLGVQDGLYHILHVLSPQGALCDVETGHFLELKMPGKPRPLSAWGHDYPPSEVALQSLSGPWADPWFAEMIDGKPLPWYSIVEKKVVADGDWVTTYFGENYGLSSIRLTPQRIHVLGQWRRRPELPASMRDIGTLDLRMGFNQTRIAEDGAGVISEQGRYRTCQHRNKLLMLARPNAEYLASQKAITSLQCTAALFNYEGFGGAGPTWSVFVDDRRIDALPATAAFGQVILVHDGVSYLAIRPLPSTDLGRDSEIRLEPGIPQEPAHHGETNIQPALLIHAFLYRRDAVIPEETAGRFATARTGFAVEMGDEKEYGSFDAFREHIRKTELKEENASFVYSSGGDTLVADWDTFTVNGRDPCADARQRQLWQDTPLSQMGRGRLEKHGAVIERGRRHPELNLFLQAFPKQGIYVATNLLPNYLDYRFSEPGGVKIRADGACSMGRWAVKGSQEIGIRYHAFGGAYAPKDTVEAATVLFITGTKAKPQVTLNGQDVTAALKPWTQDGDSGWLVPLAGTPLPDDQLAARLATARRETTPTERGAEAAAP
;
A
#
# COMPACT_ATOMS: atom_id res chain seq x y z
N MET A 1 -54.76 23.28 42.14
CA MET A 1 -55.79 23.13 43.20
C MET A 1 -55.07 22.64 44.45
N THR A 2 -54.57 23.52 45.32
CA THR A 2 -55.23 24.23 46.44
C THR A 2 -55.23 23.42 47.76
N ARG A 3 -54.44 23.92 48.74
CA ARG A 3 -54.51 23.85 50.23
C ARG A 3 -54.15 22.51 50.91
N VAL A 4 -53.28 22.41 51.93
CA VAL A 4 -52.86 23.22 53.11
C VAL A 4 -53.73 23.03 54.39
N PHE A 5 -53.01 22.70 55.49
CA PHE A 5 -53.24 22.86 56.96
C PHE A 5 -53.99 21.80 57.81
N ALA A 6 -53.18 21.09 58.62
CA ALA A 6 -53.17 20.89 60.09
C ALA A 6 -54.46 20.84 60.93
N MET A 7 -54.53 19.88 61.88
CA MET A 7 -54.33 20.13 63.33
C MET A 7 -54.38 18.83 64.14
N ALA A 8 -53.70 18.85 65.28
CA ALA A 8 -53.44 17.76 66.21
C ALA A 8 -54.56 17.56 67.25
N THR A 9 -54.68 16.33 67.79
CA THR A 9 -54.94 16.11 69.23
C THR A 9 -54.52 14.70 69.65
N ALA A 10 -53.89 14.64 70.82
CA ALA A 10 -53.25 13.49 71.44
C ALA A 10 -54.23 12.55 72.16
N SER A 11 -53.87 11.28 72.33
CA SER A 11 -53.47 10.68 73.64
C SER A 11 -53.50 9.14 73.63
N ILE A 12 -52.34 8.56 73.97
CA ILE A 12 -52.11 7.42 74.90
C ILE A 12 -52.92 6.13 74.65
N GLY A 13 -52.36 4.94 74.42
CA GLY A 13 -51.00 4.42 74.52
C GLY A 13 -51.11 2.92 74.86
N VAL A 14 -50.29 2.05 74.26
CA VAL A 14 -49.90 0.74 74.83
C VAL A 14 -48.53 0.37 74.24
N ALA A 15 -47.60 0.06 75.13
CA ALA A 15 -46.24 -0.35 74.84
C ALA A 15 -46.19 -1.70 74.09
N PHE A 16 -45.34 -1.77 73.06
CA PHE A 16 -44.77 -3.03 72.59
C PHE A 16 -43.26 -2.88 72.39
N SER A 17 -42.55 -3.79 73.04
CA SER A 17 -41.11 -3.89 73.15
C SER A 17 -40.42 -3.90 71.79
N ALA A 18 -39.45 -3.00 71.61
CA ALA A 18 -38.55 -3.00 70.47
C ALA A 18 -37.52 -4.13 70.62
N LEU A 19 -37.67 -5.19 69.82
CA LEU A 19 -36.54 -6.03 69.40
C LEU A 19 -35.89 -5.34 68.19
N ALA A 20 -34.97 -4.42 68.48
CA ALA A 20 -34.06 -3.89 67.48
C ALA A 20 -32.94 -4.92 67.26
N VAL A 21 -33.08 -5.78 66.25
CA VAL A 21 -31.94 -6.45 65.64
C VAL A 21 -31.18 -5.36 64.88
N GLY A 22 -30.15 -4.79 65.52
CA GLY A 22 -29.21 -3.90 64.85
C GLY A 22 -28.43 -4.70 63.81
N ALA A 23 -28.76 -4.53 62.53
CA ALA A 23 -27.85 -4.90 61.46
C ALA A 23 -26.60 -4.01 61.60
N ALA A 24 -25.47 -4.60 61.96
CA ALA A 24 -24.19 -3.90 62.00
C ALA A 24 -23.87 -3.38 60.59
N SER A 25 -23.81 -2.04 60.42
CA SER A 25 -23.51 -1.45 59.12
C SER A 25 -22.05 -1.69 58.76
N ALA A 26 -21.77 -2.02 57.50
CA ALA A 26 -20.42 -2.02 56.96
C ALA A 26 -19.76 -0.64 57.16
N GLU A 27 -18.49 -0.62 57.56
CA GLU A 27 -17.71 0.60 57.79
C GLU A 27 -16.73 0.81 56.63
N THR A 28 -16.71 1.99 56.02
CA THR A 28 -15.79 2.31 54.92
C THR A 28 -14.65 3.18 55.42
N LEU A 29 -13.44 2.64 55.42
CA LEU A 29 -12.21 3.39 55.64
C LEU A 29 -11.85 4.14 54.36
N THR A 30 -11.81 5.48 54.42
CA THR A 30 -11.33 6.32 53.32
C THR A 30 -9.88 6.72 53.58
N ILE A 31 -8.98 6.36 52.66
CA ILE A 31 -7.56 6.72 52.72
C ILE A 31 -7.30 7.72 51.60
N ASP A 32 -7.09 8.98 51.99
CA ASP A 32 -6.94 10.16 51.12
C ASP A 32 -5.52 10.74 51.11
N GLN A 33 -4.63 10.24 51.98
CA GLN A 33 -3.19 10.50 51.94
C GLN A 33 -2.57 9.77 50.76
N VAL A 34 -2.67 10.37 49.58
CA VAL A 34 -2.22 9.82 48.31
C VAL A 34 -0.90 10.47 47.86
N GLN A 35 -0.03 9.69 47.25
CA GLN A 35 1.07 10.21 46.44
C GLN A 35 0.84 9.83 44.99
N CYS A 36 1.04 10.82 44.11
CA CYS A 36 0.90 10.66 42.67
C CYS A 36 2.19 11.11 41.95
N ALA A 37 2.57 10.39 40.90
CA ALA A 37 3.65 10.78 40.00
C ALA A 37 3.25 10.53 38.54
N GLY A 38 3.63 11.44 37.66
CA GLY A 38 3.49 11.24 36.21
C GLY A 38 4.63 10.42 35.65
N MET A 39 4.34 9.57 34.68
CA MET A 39 5.35 8.85 33.91
C MET A 39 5.00 8.92 32.42
N SER A 40 5.94 9.39 31.61
CA SER A 40 5.73 9.64 30.18
C SER A 40 6.66 8.81 29.31
N GLY A 41 6.08 8.10 28.35
CA GLY A 41 6.79 7.36 27.31
C GLY A 41 7.46 8.25 26.25
N PHE A 42 7.20 9.55 26.20
CA PHE A 42 7.87 10.46 25.28
C PHE A 42 9.38 10.57 25.53
N ARG A 43 10.15 10.67 24.45
CA ARG A 43 11.62 10.60 24.46
C ARG A 43 12.26 11.65 25.38
N ALA A 44 11.72 12.87 25.41
CA ALA A 44 12.19 13.93 26.28
C ALA A 44 12.04 13.61 27.78
N HIS A 45 11.18 12.65 28.13
CA HIS A 45 10.78 12.37 29.51
C HIS A 45 11.28 11.02 30.04
N TRP A 46 12.12 10.29 29.30
CA TRP A 46 12.51 8.93 29.69
C TRP A 46 13.22 8.85 31.06
N ASP A 47 14.01 9.87 31.38
CA ASP A 47 14.77 9.99 32.62
C ASP A 47 14.33 11.21 33.46
N CYS A 48 13.14 11.74 33.20
CA CYS A 48 12.60 12.92 33.88
C CYS A 48 11.47 12.51 34.84
N PRO A 49 11.59 12.75 36.16
CA PRO A 49 10.46 12.69 37.06
C PRO A 49 9.44 13.76 36.67
N ILE A 50 8.15 13.40 36.59
CA ILE A 50 7.08 14.36 36.26
C ILE A 50 6.22 14.60 37.51
N PRO A 51 6.41 15.74 38.21
CA PRO A 51 5.52 16.13 39.30
C PRO A 51 4.10 16.34 38.76
N VAL A 52 3.10 15.91 39.54
CA VAL A 52 1.68 16.09 39.18
C VAL A 52 0.86 16.56 40.38
N ALA A 53 -0.17 17.36 40.11
CA ALA A 53 -1.08 17.90 41.11
C ALA A 53 -2.50 18.06 40.51
N GLU A 54 -3.54 18.12 41.36
CA GLU A 54 -4.93 18.29 40.91
C GLU A 54 -5.15 19.62 40.16
N ASP A 55 -4.49 20.68 40.60
CA ASP A 55 -4.50 22.02 39.99
C ASP A 55 -3.35 22.24 38.98
N GLY A 56 -2.73 21.15 38.52
CA GLY A 56 -1.59 21.19 37.60
C GLY A 56 -1.88 21.90 36.27
N VAL A 57 -0.80 22.27 35.59
CA VAL A 57 -0.82 23.20 34.45
C VAL A 57 -1.60 22.66 33.25
N ARG A 58 -2.60 23.42 32.82
CA ARG A 58 -3.44 23.12 31.66
C ARG A 58 -3.54 24.33 30.74
N THR A 59 -3.64 24.10 29.44
CA THR A 59 -3.73 25.16 28.44
C THR A 59 -5.01 25.02 27.62
N GLN A 60 -5.74 26.13 27.45
CA GLN A 60 -6.87 26.20 26.51
C GLN A 60 -6.32 26.40 25.10
N VAL A 61 -6.52 25.41 24.21
CA VAL A 61 -6.05 25.48 22.82
C VAL A 61 -7.18 25.52 21.78
N ASP A 62 -8.37 25.02 22.11
CA ASP A 62 -9.52 25.09 21.21
C ASP A 62 -10.19 26.47 21.26
N SER A 63 -10.52 27.03 20.10
CA SER A 63 -11.17 28.33 19.98
C SER A 63 -12.69 28.28 20.16
N VAL A 64 -13.30 27.09 20.05
CA VAL A 64 -14.75 26.84 20.09
C VAL A 64 -15.18 26.35 21.47
N VAL A 65 -14.56 25.28 21.97
CA VAL A 65 -14.83 24.71 23.30
C VAL A 65 -13.90 25.39 24.30
N LYS A 66 -14.45 26.08 25.31
CA LYS A 66 -13.68 26.94 26.25
C LYS A 66 -13.83 26.56 27.73
N ASP A 67 -14.78 25.69 28.04
CA ASP A 67 -15.20 25.29 29.38
C ASP A 67 -14.67 23.90 29.79
N ARG A 68 -14.06 23.18 28.84
CA ARG A 68 -13.54 21.82 28.99
C ARG A 68 -12.43 21.55 27.98
N GLY A 69 -11.84 20.36 28.02
CA GLY A 69 -11.02 19.87 26.92
C GLY A 69 -9.59 20.39 26.92
N GLN A 70 -9.12 20.92 28.05
CA GLN A 70 -7.82 21.59 28.13
C GLN A 70 -6.66 20.62 27.94
N THR A 71 -5.60 21.08 27.27
CA THR A 71 -4.37 20.31 27.07
C THR A 71 -3.60 20.21 28.37
N ALA A 72 -3.27 18.99 28.80
CA ALA A 72 -2.43 18.75 29.96
C ALA A 72 -0.95 18.99 29.61
N VAL A 73 -0.26 19.84 30.38
CA VAL A 73 1.15 20.16 30.18
C VAL A 73 2.01 19.30 31.10
N TRP A 74 2.77 18.36 30.52
CA TRP A 74 3.66 17.43 31.23
C TRP A 74 5.12 17.66 30.82
N ASP A 75 5.64 18.87 31.05
CA ASP A 75 7.01 19.26 30.65
C ASP A 75 8.08 19.00 31.73
N GLY A 76 7.67 18.57 32.93
CA GLY A 76 8.56 18.35 34.08
C GLY A 76 9.05 19.64 34.76
N VAL A 77 8.71 20.82 34.25
CA VAL A 77 9.12 22.13 34.82
C VAL A 77 8.15 22.56 35.92
N LYS A 78 6.84 22.43 35.66
CA LYS A 78 5.78 22.69 36.64
C LYS A 78 4.96 21.43 36.84
N PRO A 79 4.28 21.27 38.00
CA PRO A 79 3.37 20.17 38.20
C PRO A 79 2.30 20.12 37.10
N GLY A 80 2.26 19.01 36.36
CA GLY A 80 1.20 18.73 35.40
C GLY A 80 -0.08 18.28 36.10
N PRO A 81 -1.24 18.27 35.42
CA PRO A 81 -2.47 17.76 36.01
C PRO A 81 -2.36 16.24 36.22
N LEU A 82 -3.11 15.71 37.18
CA LEU A 82 -3.32 14.27 37.35
C LEU A 82 -4.07 13.73 36.13
N CYS A 83 -3.33 13.14 35.19
CA CYS A 83 -3.91 12.65 33.94
C CYS A 83 -3.19 11.40 33.44
N PHE A 84 -3.84 10.65 32.57
CA PHE A 84 -3.27 9.48 31.91
C PHE A 84 -3.97 9.22 30.58
N ASP A 85 -3.24 8.67 29.63
CA ASP A 85 -3.74 8.30 28.31
C ASP A 85 -3.43 6.82 28.00
N ALA A 86 -3.68 6.38 26.76
CA ALA A 86 -3.57 4.96 26.40
C ALA A 86 -2.22 4.58 25.76
N VAL A 87 -1.33 5.56 25.58
CA VAL A 87 -0.11 5.40 24.77
C VAL A 87 1.14 5.76 25.56
N HIS A 88 1.27 7.01 26.01
CA HIS A 88 2.51 7.52 26.61
C HIS A 88 2.37 8.00 28.04
N ARG A 89 1.23 8.57 28.46
CA ARG A 89 1.10 9.13 29.82
C ARG A 89 0.43 8.14 30.76
N SER A 90 1.16 7.74 31.79
CA SER A 90 0.65 6.90 32.88
C SER A 90 0.71 7.65 34.21
N LEU A 91 -0.27 7.44 35.07
CA LEU A 91 -0.32 8.00 36.42
C LEU A 91 0.02 6.91 37.43
N LEU A 92 1.06 7.13 38.25
CA LEU A 92 1.39 6.26 39.36
C LEU A 92 0.69 6.78 40.61
N VAL A 93 0.05 5.87 41.37
CA VAL A 93 -0.75 6.21 42.56
C VAL A 93 -0.42 5.23 43.68
N ARG A 94 -0.07 5.74 44.85
CA ARG A 94 0.12 4.94 46.08
C ARG A 94 -0.44 5.66 47.29
N PHE A 95 -0.67 4.91 48.37
CA PHE A 95 -1.28 5.42 49.61
C PHE A 95 -0.36 5.14 50.80
N PRO A 96 0.62 6.02 51.07
CA PRO A 96 1.49 5.86 52.22
C PRO A 96 0.69 5.77 53.53
N GLY A 97 1.03 4.81 54.39
CA GLY A 97 0.34 4.58 55.65
C GLY A 97 -0.96 3.78 55.52
N ALA A 98 -1.36 3.35 54.31
CA ALA A 98 -2.55 2.51 54.12
C ALA A 98 -2.39 1.15 54.81
N ALA A 99 -1.19 0.58 54.80
CA ALA A 99 -0.92 -0.72 55.42
C ALA A 99 -1.21 -0.68 56.93
N GLU A 100 -0.73 0.36 57.61
CA GLU A 100 -0.96 0.61 59.04
C GLU A 100 -2.45 0.78 59.34
N LYS A 101 -3.12 1.70 58.63
CA LYS A 101 -4.55 1.99 58.88
C LYS A 101 -5.45 0.77 58.66
N ILE A 102 -5.18 -0.02 57.62
CA ILE A 102 -5.95 -1.24 57.36
C ILE A 102 -5.62 -2.32 58.41
N ALA A 103 -4.34 -2.51 58.77
CA ALA A 103 -3.96 -3.49 59.78
C ALA A 103 -4.54 -3.16 61.17
N GLU A 104 -4.59 -1.89 61.55
CA GLU A 104 -5.25 -1.43 62.78
C GLU A 104 -6.75 -1.74 62.75
N ALA A 105 -7.42 -1.48 61.63
CA ALA A 105 -8.84 -1.78 61.48
C ALA A 105 -9.12 -3.29 61.55
N LEU A 106 -8.26 -4.13 60.96
CA LEU A 106 -8.36 -5.59 61.05
C LEU A 106 -8.10 -6.11 62.47
N ALA A 107 -7.14 -5.53 63.18
CA ALA A 107 -6.87 -5.84 64.59
C ALA A 107 -8.06 -5.50 65.50
N ALA A 108 -8.92 -4.56 65.09
CA ALA A 108 -10.15 -4.18 65.79
C ALA A 108 -11.35 -5.12 65.53
N GLY A 109 -11.13 -6.35 65.05
CA GLY A 109 -12.22 -7.33 64.86
C GLY A 109 -12.99 -7.18 63.55
N LYS A 110 -12.36 -6.61 62.51
CA LYS A 110 -12.96 -6.41 61.19
C LYS A 110 -12.27 -7.29 60.14
N THR A 111 -12.93 -7.51 59.01
CA THR A 111 -12.34 -8.12 57.80
C THR A 111 -12.62 -7.26 56.57
N VAL A 112 -11.73 -7.28 55.58
CA VAL A 112 -11.95 -6.62 54.29
C VAL A 112 -13.08 -7.33 53.56
N GLU A 113 -14.09 -6.56 53.15
CA GLU A 113 -15.16 -7.00 52.26
C GLU A 113 -14.91 -6.53 50.84
N LYS A 114 -14.46 -5.28 50.68
CA LYS A 114 -14.21 -4.66 49.38
C LYS A 114 -13.06 -3.66 49.47
N ALA A 115 -12.27 -3.52 48.43
CA ALA A 115 -11.32 -2.43 48.27
C ALA A 115 -11.48 -1.80 46.88
N GLU A 116 -11.61 -0.48 46.82
CA GLU A 116 -11.82 0.26 45.59
C GLU A 116 -10.83 1.42 45.47
N LEU A 117 -10.20 1.54 44.30
CA LEU A 117 -9.48 2.74 43.91
C LEU A 117 -10.46 3.66 43.17
N VAL A 118 -10.77 4.80 43.77
CA VAL A 118 -11.67 5.81 43.20
C VAL A 118 -10.84 6.87 42.49
N LEU A 119 -11.22 7.16 41.25
CA LEU A 119 -10.64 8.15 40.36
C LEU A 119 -11.71 9.22 40.06
N PRO A 120 -11.82 10.27 40.88
CA PRO A 120 -12.83 11.28 40.65
C PRO A 120 -12.48 12.06 39.37
N TYR A 121 -13.39 12.08 38.41
CA TYR A 121 -13.23 12.75 37.13
C TYR A 121 -13.10 14.26 37.31
N LEU A 122 -12.17 14.87 36.57
CA LEU A 122 -11.96 16.31 36.50
C LEU A 122 -12.35 16.86 35.13
N ASP A 123 -11.76 16.31 34.07
CA ASP A 123 -12.01 16.72 32.68
C ASP A 123 -11.56 15.62 31.69
N GLU A 124 -11.87 15.78 30.41
CA GLU A 124 -11.20 15.05 29.33
C GLU A 124 -10.29 15.98 28.53
N GLU A 125 -9.24 15.44 27.92
CA GLU A 125 -8.43 16.20 26.99
C GLU A 125 -8.99 16.07 25.56
N ILE A 126 -9.29 17.18 24.89
CA ILE A 126 -9.72 17.16 23.49
C ILE A 126 -8.51 17.21 22.56
N TRP A 127 -7.50 18.01 22.92
CA TRP A 127 -6.29 18.23 22.13
C TRP A 127 -5.07 17.87 22.96
N PRO A 128 -4.37 16.78 22.62
CA PRO A 128 -3.22 16.34 23.38
C PRO A 128 -2.02 17.27 23.16
N GLN A 129 -1.10 17.30 24.13
CA GLN A 129 0.19 17.97 23.98
C GLN A 129 0.89 17.47 22.72
N GLY A 130 1.44 18.39 21.93
CA GLY A 130 2.11 18.09 20.67
C GLY A 130 1.67 19.03 19.55
N ARG A 131 1.93 18.62 18.30
CA ARG A 131 1.77 19.46 17.12
C ARG A 131 1.00 18.74 16.03
N VAL A 132 0.19 19.49 15.29
CA VAL A 132 -0.50 18.98 14.10
C VAL A 132 0.54 18.67 13.03
N ASP A 133 0.54 17.43 12.57
CA ASP A 133 1.39 16.92 11.48
C ASP A 133 2.90 17.20 11.64
N PHE A 134 3.40 17.21 12.88
CA PHE A 134 4.82 17.43 13.15
C PHE A 134 5.28 16.63 14.38
N PRO A 135 6.48 16.00 14.35
CA PRO A 135 6.99 15.26 15.49
C PRO A 135 7.43 16.19 16.64
N SER A 136 7.34 15.69 17.86
CA SER A 136 7.83 16.39 19.05
C SER A 136 8.37 15.38 20.06
N ALA A 137 9.50 15.71 20.69
CA ALA A 137 10.15 14.84 21.65
C ALA A 137 9.33 14.60 22.93
N ASP A 138 8.36 15.48 23.20
CA ASP A 138 7.54 15.60 24.40
C ASP A 138 6.03 15.53 24.11
N GLY A 139 5.62 15.18 22.89
CA GLY A 139 4.22 15.29 22.48
C GLY A 139 3.83 14.49 21.24
N TYR A 140 2.52 14.47 20.99
CA TYR A 140 1.90 13.72 19.91
C TYR A 140 1.90 14.45 18.57
N ARG A 141 1.87 13.65 17.51
CA ARG A 141 1.41 14.03 16.18
C ARG A 141 -0.06 13.67 16.03
N TYR A 142 -0.91 14.66 15.77
CA TYR A 142 -2.33 14.42 15.51
C TYR A 142 -2.79 15.16 14.25
N ARG A 143 -3.31 14.41 13.27
CA ARG A 143 -3.87 14.95 12.03
C ARG A 143 -5.39 14.98 12.08
N MET A 144 -6.02 16.12 11.82
CA MET A 144 -7.49 16.22 11.77
C MET A 144 -7.98 15.84 10.37
N ASN A 145 -8.72 14.74 10.23
CA ASN A 145 -9.30 14.30 8.95
C ASN A 145 -10.79 13.95 9.14
N TRP A 146 -11.58 14.10 8.07
CA TRP A 146 -13.01 13.71 7.96
C TRP A 146 -13.90 14.14 9.13
N ASN A 147 -13.83 15.42 9.51
CA ASN A 147 -14.69 16.01 10.55
C ASN A 147 -14.60 15.36 11.94
N CYS A 148 -13.58 14.55 12.23
CA CYS A 148 -13.45 13.93 13.55
C CYS A 148 -13.34 14.98 14.68
N ASP A 149 -12.77 16.16 14.37
CA ASP A 149 -12.70 17.31 15.26
C ASP A 149 -14.08 17.84 15.66
N LYS A 150 -15.02 17.91 14.70
CA LYS A 150 -16.42 18.25 14.98
C LYS A 150 -17.01 17.29 16.00
N LEU A 151 -16.80 15.98 15.83
CA LEU A 151 -17.32 14.97 16.75
C LEU A 151 -16.73 15.10 18.16
N TYR A 152 -15.44 15.40 18.31
CA TYR A 152 -14.83 15.63 19.64
C TYR A 152 -15.41 16.87 20.34
N ARG A 153 -15.72 17.93 19.58
CA ARG A 153 -16.35 19.15 20.13
C ARG A 153 -17.80 18.91 20.55
N GLU A 154 -18.55 18.12 19.79
CA GLU A 154 -19.98 17.88 20.02
C GLU A 154 -20.26 16.76 21.02
N ARG A 155 -19.36 15.78 21.17
CA ARG A 155 -19.59 14.57 21.96
C ARG A 155 -18.53 14.39 23.04
N ARG A 156 -18.97 14.27 24.30
CA ARG A 156 -18.08 13.89 25.41
C ARG A 156 -17.78 12.38 25.41
N PRO A 157 -16.54 11.96 25.70
CA PRO A 157 -16.16 10.56 25.76
C PRO A 157 -16.70 9.88 27.03
N GLY A 158 -16.79 8.54 26.99
CA GLY A 158 -16.99 7.68 28.15
C GLY A 158 -15.81 6.70 28.22
N TRP A 159 -14.63 7.24 28.53
CA TRP A 159 -13.38 6.47 28.52
C TRP A 159 -13.15 5.77 29.85
N HIS A 160 -12.34 4.71 29.83
CA HIS A 160 -12.12 3.84 30.97
C HIS A 160 -10.68 3.88 31.44
N ALA A 161 -10.52 3.83 32.76
CA ALA A 161 -9.24 3.60 33.41
C ALA A 161 -9.02 2.10 33.63
N VAL A 162 -7.77 1.68 33.52
CA VAL A 162 -7.27 0.37 33.95
C VAL A 162 -6.04 0.56 34.82
N ALA A 163 -5.82 -0.36 35.76
CA ALA A 163 -4.69 -0.29 36.68
C ALA A 163 -3.93 -1.62 36.77
N HIS A 164 -2.64 -1.54 37.05
CA HIS A 164 -1.80 -2.69 37.39
C HIS A 164 -1.05 -2.41 38.68
N VAL A 165 -0.89 -3.42 39.54
CA VAL A 165 -0.11 -3.29 40.78
C VAL A 165 1.38 -3.28 40.46
N LEU A 166 2.12 -2.36 41.06
CA LEU A 166 3.58 -2.26 40.91
C LEU A 166 4.31 -3.17 41.90
N ARG A 167 5.51 -3.61 41.53
CA ARG A 167 6.39 -4.46 42.34
C ARG A 167 7.52 -3.70 43.02
N ARG A 168 7.76 -2.45 42.65
CA ARG A 168 8.86 -1.65 43.20
C ARG A 168 8.33 -0.44 43.95
N PRO A 169 8.93 -0.10 45.11
CA PRO A 169 8.56 1.10 45.83
C PRO A 169 9.08 2.34 45.11
N TRP A 170 8.37 3.44 45.28
CA TRP A 170 8.71 4.77 44.74
C TRP A 170 8.14 5.86 45.64
N ILE A 171 8.60 7.10 45.52
CA ILE A 171 8.02 8.28 46.20
C ILE A 171 7.71 9.36 45.15
N ALA A 172 6.71 10.21 45.42
CA ALA A 172 6.50 11.42 44.63
C ALA A 172 7.56 12.46 45.02
N ASP A 173 8.62 12.59 44.24
CA ASP A 173 9.72 13.53 44.45
C ASP A 173 10.27 14.02 43.10
N SER A 174 10.64 15.30 43.01
CA SER A 174 11.08 15.90 41.75
C SER A 174 12.48 15.48 41.31
N ALA A 175 13.30 14.95 42.22
CA ALA A 175 14.67 14.53 41.91
C ALA A 175 14.80 13.00 41.79
N THR A 176 14.22 12.28 42.75
CA THR A 176 14.37 10.83 42.96
C THR A 176 13.09 10.05 42.64
N GLY A 177 12.00 10.72 42.24
CA GLY A 177 10.76 10.09 41.88
C GLY A 177 10.87 9.17 40.64
N PRO A 178 9.79 8.46 40.31
CA PRO A 178 9.80 7.54 39.19
C PRO A 178 9.90 8.28 37.85
N THR A 179 10.59 7.66 36.90
CA THR A 179 10.72 8.06 35.50
C THR A 179 10.26 6.91 34.60
N TYR A 180 10.25 7.11 33.29
CA TYR A 180 9.96 6.00 32.37
C TYR A 180 11.02 4.88 32.47
N ASN A 181 12.27 5.21 32.79
CA ASN A 181 13.37 4.25 32.96
C ASN A 181 13.48 3.69 34.38
N ALA A 182 13.08 4.43 35.42
CA ALA A 182 13.40 4.08 36.80
C ALA A 182 12.23 4.20 37.78
N ALA A 183 12.19 3.31 38.77
CA ALA A 183 11.30 3.42 39.93
C ALA A 183 11.78 4.49 40.91
N VAL A 184 13.11 4.63 41.01
CA VAL A 184 13.80 5.67 41.77
C VAL A 184 14.88 6.24 40.86
N ASN A 185 14.72 7.49 40.43
CA ASN A 185 15.58 8.09 39.42
C ASN A 185 17.07 7.97 39.76
N GLY A 186 17.87 7.50 38.81
CA GLY A 186 19.31 7.31 38.96
C GLY A 186 19.75 6.16 39.90
N ALA A 187 18.83 5.47 40.59
CA ALA A 187 19.17 4.49 41.63
C ALA A 187 18.57 3.11 41.39
N VAL A 188 17.30 3.01 40.98
CA VAL A 188 16.59 1.73 40.80
C VAL A 188 15.83 1.73 39.49
N TYR A 189 16.37 1.04 38.48
CA TYR A 189 15.80 0.99 37.13
C TYR A 189 14.73 -0.08 37.00
N TRP A 190 13.65 0.21 36.27
CA TRP A 190 12.70 -0.82 35.84
C TRP A 190 13.44 -1.90 35.03
N LYS A 191 13.00 -3.15 35.13
CA LYS A 191 13.52 -4.24 34.31
C LYS A 191 13.21 -4.00 32.84
N ARG A 192 12.05 -3.37 32.56
CA ARG A 192 11.68 -2.82 31.27
C ARG A 192 10.94 -1.49 31.50
N PHE A 193 11.32 -0.48 30.73
CA PHE A 193 10.75 0.86 30.71
C PHE A 193 9.22 0.90 30.85
N GLY A 194 8.71 1.98 31.44
CA GLY A 194 7.28 2.16 31.73
C GLY A 194 6.74 1.17 32.75
N ALA A 195 7.61 0.60 33.60
CA ALA A 195 7.30 -0.49 34.52
C ALA A 195 6.56 -1.67 33.84
N SER A 196 6.96 -2.01 32.60
CA SER A 196 6.16 -2.89 31.74
C SER A 196 6.50 -4.38 31.85
N ASP A 197 7.59 -4.74 32.53
CA ASP A 197 7.92 -6.14 32.81
C ASP A 197 6.95 -6.76 33.82
N THR A 198 6.26 -7.83 33.42
CA THR A 198 5.21 -8.47 34.23
C THR A 198 5.73 -9.39 35.34
N ALA A 199 7.05 -9.66 35.36
CA ALA A 199 7.68 -10.48 36.38
C ALA A 199 8.34 -9.63 37.47
N ALA A 200 9.01 -8.53 37.09
CA ALA A 200 9.85 -7.74 37.98
C ALA A 200 9.32 -6.33 38.28
N ASP A 201 8.53 -5.72 37.40
CA ASP A 201 8.13 -4.31 37.56
C ASP A 201 6.67 -4.13 37.96
N ARG A 202 5.77 -4.90 37.35
CA ARG A 202 4.34 -4.91 37.69
C ARG A 202 3.75 -6.31 37.66
N PHE A 203 2.56 -6.48 38.20
CA PHE A 203 1.79 -7.73 38.08
C PHE A 203 1.07 -7.79 36.72
N PRO A 204 0.91 -8.98 36.12
CA PRO A 204 0.27 -9.14 34.81
C PRO A 204 -1.24 -8.89 34.83
N ALA A 205 -1.89 -9.09 35.98
CA ALA A 205 -3.34 -8.94 36.10
C ALA A 205 -3.75 -7.46 35.96
N GLN A 206 -4.68 -7.21 35.04
CA GLN A 206 -5.33 -5.93 34.84
C GLN A 206 -6.49 -5.77 35.83
N LEU A 207 -6.53 -4.65 36.54
CA LEU A 207 -7.66 -4.21 37.36
C LEU A 207 -8.52 -3.22 36.57
N GLY A 208 -9.85 -3.33 36.68
CA GLY A 208 -10.80 -2.64 35.81
C GLY A 208 -11.21 -3.46 34.58
N PRO A 209 -11.78 -2.84 33.54
CA PRO A 209 -11.92 -1.40 33.33
C PRO A 209 -12.97 -0.75 34.24
N ALA A 210 -12.80 0.55 34.53
CA ALA A 210 -13.85 1.38 35.15
C ALA A 210 -14.00 2.67 34.35
N GLU A 211 -15.23 3.07 34.02
CA GLU A 211 -15.47 4.34 33.31
C GLU A 211 -15.09 5.52 34.22
N VAL A 212 -14.33 6.47 33.68
CA VAL A 212 -13.97 7.73 34.34
C VAL A 212 -14.29 8.85 33.36
N SER A 213 -15.45 9.47 33.53
CA SER A 213 -15.98 10.44 32.57
C SER A 213 -16.93 11.45 33.23
N SER A 214 -17.42 12.41 32.47
CA SER A 214 -18.51 13.30 32.92
C SER A 214 -19.80 12.57 33.25
N TYR A 215 -19.99 11.35 32.72
CA TYR A 215 -21.17 10.52 32.97
C TYR A 215 -20.99 9.62 34.19
N HIS A 216 -19.74 9.25 34.50
CA HIS A 216 -19.37 8.45 35.66
C HIS A 216 -18.25 9.17 36.44
N PRO A 217 -18.62 10.19 37.24
CA PRO A 217 -17.65 11.09 37.84
C PRO A 217 -16.83 10.47 38.97
N ASP A 218 -17.29 9.38 39.59
CA ASP A 218 -16.55 8.64 40.61
C ASP A 218 -16.11 7.29 40.04
N GLY A 219 -15.22 7.25 39.06
CA GLY A 219 -14.82 5.97 38.46
C GLY A 219 -14.15 5.06 39.51
N ARG A 220 -14.71 3.88 39.76
CA ARG A 220 -14.28 2.97 40.83
C ARG A 220 -13.69 1.68 40.27
N LEU A 221 -12.40 1.49 40.48
CA LEU A 221 -11.70 0.24 40.16
C LEU A 221 -11.76 -0.70 41.35
N ASP A 222 -12.28 -1.91 41.16
CA ASP A 222 -12.16 -2.97 42.17
C ASP A 222 -10.69 -3.43 42.27
N VAL A 223 -10.12 -3.26 43.46
CA VAL A 223 -8.75 -3.63 43.78
C VAL A 223 -8.68 -4.62 44.95
N ALA A 224 -9.79 -5.26 45.31
CA ALA A 224 -9.85 -6.23 46.41
C ALA A 224 -8.85 -7.37 46.25
N ALA A 225 -8.62 -7.80 45.01
CA ALA A 225 -7.66 -8.86 44.66
C ALA A 225 -6.26 -8.60 45.24
N VAL A 226 -5.83 -7.33 45.33
CA VAL A 226 -4.51 -6.97 45.88
C VAL A 226 -4.34 -7.41 47.33
N LEU A 227 -5.45 -7.48 48.09
CA LEU A 227 -5.46 -7.86 49.50
C LEU A 227 -5.78 -9.34 49.72
N THR A 228 -6.40 -10.01 48.75
CA THR A 228 -6.89 -11.40 48.88
C THR A 228 -6.06 -12.43 48.11
N ASP A 229 -5.47 -12.07 46.98
CA ASP A 229 -4.72 -12.98 46.12
C ASP A 229 -3.24 -13.08 46.55
N GLU A 230 -2.80 -14.31 46.82
CA GLU A 230 -1.43 -14.62 47.25
C GLU A 230 -0.37 -14.24 46.21
N ALA A 231 -0.76 -14.06 44.93
CA ALA A 231 0.14 -13.56 43.90
C ALA A 231 0.79 -12.23 44.30
N TYR A 232 0.09 -11.36 45.04
CA TYR A 232 0.61 -10.04 45.44
C TYR A 232 1.50 -10.04 46.70
N GLY A 233 1.58 -11.18 47.40
CA GLY A 233 2.35 -11.39 48.63
C GLY A 233 1.88 -12.63 49.38
N GLY A 234 2.81 -13.41 49.92
CA GLY A 234 2.52 -14.68 50.61
C GLY A 234 1.79 -14.50 51.95
N THR A 235 1.91 -13.33 52.56
CA THR A 235 1.11 -12.96 53.74
C THR A 235 0.26 -11.70 53.49
N LEU A 236 -0.81 -11.52 54.27
CA LEU A 236 -1.61 -10.29 54.20
C LEU A 236 -0.79 -9.04 54.51
N GLY A 237 0.20 -9.14 55.41
CA GLY A 237 1.10 -8.02 55.72
C GLY A 237 1.97 -7.61 54.52
N GLU A 238 2.49 -8.58 53.77
CA GLU A 238 3.23 -8.32 52.53
C GLU A 238 2.34 -7.67 51.46
N ARG A 239 1.08 -8.10 51.33
CA ARG A 239 0.11 -7.52 50.41
C ARG A 239 -0.27 -6.08 50.77
N LEU A 240 -0.47 -5.79 52.05
CA LEU A 240 -0.70 -4.44 52.55
C LEU A 240 0.51 -3.53 52.28
N ARG A 241 1.73 -4.02 52.49
CA ARG A 241 2.96 -3.28 52.15
C ARG A 241 3.12 -3.05 50.66
N ARG A 242 2.78 -4.05 49.83
CA ARG A 242 2.76 -3.88 48.37
C ARG A 242 1.87 -2.71 47.96
N LEU A 243 0.66 -2.66 48.50
CA LEU A 243 -0.32 -1.60 48.22
C LEU A 243 0.17 -0.22 48.69
N SER A 244 0.69 -0.14 49.91
CA SER A 244 1.19 1.11 50.51
C SER A 244 2.43 1.66 49.79
N ASP A 245 3.41 0.80 49.53
CA ASP A 245 4.76 1.25 49.17
C ASP A 245 4.94 1.31 47.64
N CYS A 246 4.28 0.41 46.90
CA CYS A 246 4.40 0.30 45.44
C CYS A 246 3.16 0.85 44.71
N GLY A 247 1.95 0.60 45.21
CA GLY A 247 0.71 1.11 44.62
C GLY A 247 0.43 0.61 43.20
N PHE A 248 -0.12 1.50 42.37
CA PHE A 248 -0.66 1.21 41.05
C PHE A 248 -0.03 2.07 39.96
N ILE A 249 0.02 1.54 38.74
CA ILE A 249 0.17 2.32 37.50
C ILE A 249 -1.17 2.31 36.76
N ILE A 250 -1.66 3.50 36.40
CA ILE A 250 -2.97 3.74 35.78
C ILE A 250 -2.78 4.24 34.35
N ALA A 251 -3.57 3.68 33.43
CA ALA A 251 -3.62 4.08 32.03
C ALA A 251 -5.06 4.09 31.52
N LYS A 252 -5.28 4.77 30.39
CA LYS A 252 -6.56 4.75 29.69
C LYS A 252 -6.66 3.48 28.83
N TRP A 253 -7.85 2.92 28.72
CA TRP A 253 -8.06 1.69 27.95
C TRP A 253 -8.22 1.94 26.43
N GLU A 254 -8.92 3.01 26.05
CA GLU A 254 -9.27 3.31 24.67
C GLU A 254 -8.09 3.88 23.87
N VAL A 255 -7.48 3.03 23.04
CA VAL A 255 -6.44 3.45 22.07
C VAL A 255 -7.02 4.13 20.82
N TYR A 256 -8.28 3.84 20.49
CA TYR A 256 -9.13 4.53 19.51
C TYR A 256 -10.59 4.43 19.98
N ASP A 257 -11.53 5.11 19.34
CA ASP A 257 -12.95 5.01 19.73
C ASP A 257 -13.86 5.30 18.52
N MET A 258 -14.65 4.30 18.12
CA MET A 258 -15.57 4.39 16.97
C MET A 258 -16.74 5.35 17.17
N ARG A 259 -16.96 5.85 18.40
CA ARG A 259 -17.87 6.98 18.63
C ARG A 259 -17.51 8.22 17.80
N PHE A 260 -16.23 8.38 17.47
CA PHE A 260 -15.68 9.51 16.72
C PHE A 260 -15.36 9.14 15.26
N TYR A 261 -16.00 8.10 14.72
CA TYR A 261 -15.92 7.76 13.30
C TYR A 261 -17.07 8.38 12.50
N GLU A 262 -16.73 8.94 11.34
CA GLU A 262 -17.63 9.41 10.29
C GLU A 262 -16.97 9.22 8.92
N GLY A 263 -17.77 8.99 7.87
CA GLY A 263 -17.30 8.85 6.49
C GLY A 263 -17.20 7.42 5.99
N ALA A 264 -16.54 7.22 4.84
CA ALA A 264 -16.50 5.93 4.14
C ALA A 264 -15.54 4.90 4.74
N TYR A 265 -14.49 5.36 5.42
CA TYR A 265 -13.41 4.51 5.95
C TYR A 265 -13.11 4.89 7.39
N GLU A 266 -12.82 3.91 8.24
CA GLU A 266 -12.62 4.07 9.68
C GLU A 266 -11.26 4.68 10.08
N PHE A 267 -10.73 5.48 9.18
CA PHE A 267 -9.47 6.17 9.31
C PHE A 267 -9.58 7.32 10.34
N ALA A 268 -8.47 7.61 11.04
CA ALA A 268 -8.34 8.78 11.92
C ALA A 268 -9.23 8.83 13.19
N ASN A 269 -9.73 7.68 13.67
CA ASN A 269 -10.47 7.51 14.93
C ASN A 269 -9.59 7.37 16.19
N GLY A 270 -8.28 7.61 16.08
CA GLY A 270 -7.34 7.47 17.19
C GLY A 270 -7.60 8.45 18.33
N THR A 271 -8.01 7.93 19.49
CA THR A 271 -8.24 8.65 20.76
C THR A 271 -7.13 8.41 21.77
N GLY A 272 -6.29 7.40 21.58
CA GLY A 272 -5.24 6.99 22.51
C GLY A 272 -4.36 8.13 23.04
N PRO A 273 -3.98 9.13 22.22
CA PRO A 273 -3.24 10.30 22.69
C PRO A 273 -3.92 11.20 23.73
N ARG A 274 -5.26 11.18 23.79
CA ARG A 274 -6.06 12.08 24.63
C ARG A 274 -6.17 11.53 26.04
N ALA A 275 -5.91 12.35 27.06
CA ALA A 275 -5.95 11.92 28.44
C ALA A 275 -7.34 12.00 29.10
N ILE A 276 -7.53 11.17 30.13
CA ILE A 276 -8.52 11.39 31.19
C ILE A 276 -7.82 12.22 32.28
N LEU A 277 -8.45 13.29 32.74
CA LEU A 277 -7.98 14.09 33.86
C LEU A 277 -8.82 13.78 35.09
N VAL A 278 -8.17 13.61 36.24
CA VAL A 278 -8.79 13.24 37.51
C VAL A 278 -8.43 14.22 38.61
N ARG A 279 -9.21 14.20 39.69
CA ARG A 279 -8.86 14.79 40.98
C ARG A 279 -8.02 13.79 41.78
N SER A 280 -7.66 14.19 42.98
CA SER A 280 -6.90 13.37 43.93
C SER A 280 -7.54 11.98 44.12
N PRO A 281 -6.85 10.89 43.76
CA PRO A 281 -7.37 9.53 43.91
C PRO A 281 -7.60 9.15 45.38
N GLN A 282 -8.54 8.25 45.61
CA GLN A 282 -8.87 7.76 46.96
C GLN A 282 -8.85 6.24 46.98
N LEU A 283 -8.44 5.66 48.12
CA LEU A 283 -8.58 4.24 48.39
C LEU A 283 -9.69 4.05 49.42
N LEU A 284 -10.76 3.36 49.01
CA LEU A 284 -11.88 3.00 49.89
C LEU A 284 -11.78 1.52 50.26
N VAL A 285 -11.71 1.23 51.56
CA VAL A 285 -11.72 -0.15 52.07
C VAL A 285 -12.98 -0.34 52.90
N THR A 286 -13.92 -1.13 52.37
CA THR A 286 -15.14 -1.48 53.08
C THR A 286 -14.88 -2.70 53.95
N LEU A 287 -15.20 -2.56 55.22
CA LEU A 287 -14.93 -3.51 56.28
C LEU A 287 -16.25 -3.99 56.88
N LYS A 288 -16.28 -5.28 57.24
CA LYS A 288 -17.39 -5.88 57.99
C LYS A 288 -16.91 -6.55 59.28
N PRO A 289 -17.78 -6.75 60.28
CA PRO A 289 -17.43 -7.53 61.48
C PRO A 289 -16.93 -8.92 61.10
N GLY A 290 -15.85 -9.39 61.72
CA GLY A 290 -15.26 -10.69 61.45
C GLY A 290 -14.30 -11.15 62.56
N SER A 291 -13.72 -12.34 62.43
CA SER A 291 -12.66 -12.82 63.33
C SER A 291 -11.35 -12.07 63.02
N GLY A 292 -11.25 -10.82 63.48
CA GLY A 292 -10.06 -10.00 63.28
C GLY A 292 -8.79 -10.71 63.76
N GLY A 293 -7.77 -10.74 62.90
CA GLY A 293 -6.46 -11.31 63.19
C GLY A 293 -5.40 -10.21 63.25
N LYS A 294 -4.47 -10.29 64.21
CA LYS A 294 -3.33 -9.37 64.28
C LYS A 294 -2.43 -9.60 63.07
N VAL A 295 -2.37 -8.64 62.15
CA VAL A 295 -1.52 -8.71 60.95
C VAL A 295 -0.11 -8.22 61.29
N SER A 296 0.90 -9.04 61.03
CA SER A 296 2.31 -8.62 61.11
C SER A 296 2.69 -7.88 59.82
N LEU A 297 3.02 -6.59 59.93
CA LEU A 297 3.47 -5.80 58.79
C LEU A 297 5.01 -5.87 58.64
N PRO A 298 5.54 -6.16 57.43
CA PRO A 298 6.94 -5.90 57.12
C PRO A 298 7.32 -4.43 57.35
N ALA A 299 8.62 -4.11 57.38
CA ALA A 299 9.06 -2.70 57.42
C ALA A 299 8.63 -1.97 56.14
N ALA A 300 8.25 -0.69 56.27
CA ALA A 300 7.96 0.16 55.12
C ALA A 300 9.24 0.41 54.31
N ALA A 301 9.12 0.50 52.98
CA ALA A 301 10.24 0.81 52.11
C ALA A 301 10.76 2.25 52.33
N ASP A 302 12.05 2.37 52.69
CA ASP A 302 12.75 3.66 52.77
C ASP A 302 13.38 4.00 51.41
N VAL A 303 12.59 4.66 50.55
CA VAL A 303 13.02 5.04 49.20
C VAL A 303 14.18 6.06 49.22
N PRO A 304 14.21 7.09 50.09
CA PRO A 304 15.39 7.95 50.25
C PRO A 304 16.67 7.18 50.60
N ALA A 305 16.61 6.22 51.53
CA ALA A 305 17.77 5.39 51.85
C ALA A 305 18.18 4.50 50.67
N LEU A 306 17.20 3.96 49.93
CA LEU A 306 17.45 3.17 48.72
C LEU A 306 18.13 4.02 47.63
N ALA A 307 17.69 5.26 47.43
CA ALA A 307 18.32 6.20 46.51
C ALA A 307 19.78 6.49 46.90
N ALA A 308 20.02 6.78 48.18
CA ALA A 308 21.35 7.05 48.71
C ALA A 308 22.30 5.84 48.60
N ALA A 309 21.80 4.64 48.89
CA ALA A 309 22.58 3.40 48.81
C ALA A 309 23.05 3.07 47.38
N HIS A 310 22.31 3.52 46.36
CA HIS A 310 22.54 3.17 44.96
C HIS A 310 22.95 4.33 44.05
N ALA A 311 23.23 5.53 44.61
CA ALA A 311 23.55 6.73 43.84
C ALA A 311 24.80 6.61 42.92
N GLY A 312 25.73 5.69 43.21
CA GLY A 312 26.91 5.40 42.38
C GLY A 312 26.96 3.99 41.79
N SER A 313 26.03 3.12 42.15
CA SER A 313 25.91 1.75 41.62
C SER A 313 24.43 1.39 41.56
N PRO A 314 23.73 1.83 40.49
CA PRO A 314 22.30 1.65 40.38
C PRO A 314 21.91 0.18 40.26
N LEU A 315 20.73 -0.17 40.78
CA LEU A 315 20.13 -1.48 40.56
C LEU A 315 19.50 -1.54 39.17
N GLY A 316 20.18 -2.23 38.26
CA GLY A 316 19.79 -2.31 36.85
C GLY A 316 20.33 -1.15 36.01
N SER A 317 19.80 -0.99 34.81
CA SER A 317 20.22 0.02 33.84
C SER A 317 19.02 0.56 33.06
N PRO A 318 19.09 1.77 32.49
CA PRO A 318 18.03 2.30 31.65
C PRO A 318 17.78 1.35 30.46
N THR A 319 16.51 1.22 30.05
CA THR A 319 16.08 0.32 28.97
C THR A 319 15.36 1.04 27.83
N ALA A 320 14.94 2.29 28.06
CA ALA A 320 14.59 3.26 27.04
C ALA A 320 15.82 4.15 26.78
N VAL A 321 16.60 3.80 25.75
CA VAL A 321 17.85 4.50 25.40
C VAL A 321 17.89 4.74 23.88
N VAL A 322 18.25 5.95 23.49
CA VAL A 322 18.46 6.31 22.08
C VAL A 322 19.91 6.00 21.69
N PRO A 323 20.17 5.36 20.54
CA PRO A 323 21.51 5.27 19.96
C PRO A 323 22.21 6.63 19.85
N GLY A 324 23.51 6.67 20.17
CA GLY A 324 24.31 7.88 20.00
C GLY A 324 24.58 8.20 18.52
N PRO A 325 25.05 9.42 18.19
CA PRO A 325 25.35 9.80 16.81
C PRO A 325 26.30 8.83 16.09
N GLU A 326 27.35 8.36 16.76
CA GLU A 326 28.32 7.40 16.20
C GLU A 326 27.69 6.03 15.90
N ASP A 327 26.79 5.55 16.78
CA ASP A 327 26.07 4.30 16.56
C ASP A 327 25.14 4.41 15.35
N VAL A 328 24.45 5.54 15.21
CA VAL A 328 23.56 5.83 14.08
C VAL A 328 24.35 5.92 12.78
N ALA A 329 25.53 6.55 12.78
CA ALA A 329 26.40 6.61 11.61
C ALA A 329 26.84 5.20 11.16
N ARG A 330 27.28 4.34 12.09
CA ARG A 330 27.64 2.94 11.80
C ARG A 330 26.45 2.12 11.28
N LEU A 331 25.26 2.32 11.84
CA LEU A 331 24.04 1.68 11.34
C LEU A 331 23.70 2.15 9.92
N ASN A 332 23.85 3.44 9.64
CA ASN A 332 23.63 4.00 8.32
C ASN A 332 24.60 3.41 7.29
N GLU A 333 25.90 3.34 7.59
CA GLU A 333 26.89 2.70 6.70
C GLU A 333 26.49 1.26 6.34
N ARG A 334 26.07 0.48 7.34
CA ARG A 334 25.63 -0.91 7.13
C ARG A 334 24.34 -0.98 6.30
N PHE A 335 23.33 -0.17 6.61
CA PHE A 335 22.04 -0.19 5.91
C PHE A 335 22.12 0.33 4.48
N MET A 336 23.11 1.18 4.19
CA MET A 336 23.33 1.71 2.85
C MET A 336 24.27 0.84 2.02
N ALA A 337 24.89 -0.20 2.59
CA ALA A 337 25.84 -1.04 1.87
C ALA A 337 25.20 -1.80 0.69
N ARG A 338 25.98 -1.99 -0.38
CA ARG A 338 25.56 -2.80 -1.53
C ARG A 338 25.37 -4.27 -1.10
N PRO A 339 24.22 -4.89 -1.38
CA PRO A 339 24.06 -6.33 -1.18
C PRO A 339 24.98 -7.14 -2.10
N ASP A 340 25.50 -8.28 -1.62
CA ASP A 340 26.44 -9.12 -2.38
C ASP A 340 25.89 -9.57 -3.75
N TRP A 341 24.57 -9.81 -3.83
CA TRP A 341 23.89 -10.25 -5.04
C TRP A 341 23.73 -9.14 -6.10
N MET A 342 23.84 -7.87 -5.72
CA MET A 342 23.52 -6.73 -6.56
C MET A 342 24.76 -6.26 -7.34
N PRO A 343 24.75 -6.20 -8.68
CA PRO A 343 25.86 -5.66 -9.45
C PRO A 343 26.15 -4.18 -9.15
N GLU A 344 27.40 -3.75 -9.37
CA GLU A 344 27.84 -2.38 -9.09
C GLU A 344 27.05 -1.31 -9.87
N TRP A 345 26.77 -1.57 -11.15
CA TRP A 345 25.96 -0.66 -11.98
C TRP A 345 24.53 -0.51 -11.44
N GLN A 346 23.94 -1.60 -10.94
CA GLN A 346 22.58 -1.59 -10.40
C GLN A 346 22.55 -0.80 -9.09
N TYR A 347 23.57 -0.99 -8.24
CA TYR A 347 23.70 -0.21 -7.02
C TYR A 347 23.98 1.27 -7.29
N ALA A 348 24.71 1.61 -8.36
CA ALA A 348 24.89 3.00 -8.78
C ALA A 348 23.54 3.67 -9.13
N HIS A 349 22.65 2.97 -9.83
CA HIS A 349 21.29 3.44 -10.11
C HIS A 349 20.44 3.54 -8.84
N VAL A 350 20.55 2.57 -7.92
CA VAL A 350 19.91 2.68 -6.59
C VAL A 350 20.39 3.94 -5.86
N ARG A 351 21.70 4.22 -5.89
CA ARG A 351 22.26 5.46 -5.31
C ARG A 351 21.80 6.72 -6.04
N GLN A 352 21.63 6.67 -7.36
CA GLN A 352 21.07 7.78 -8.11
C GLN A 352 19.64 8.08 -7.66
N LEU A 353 18.76 7.07 -7.60
CA LEU A 353 17.38 7.21 -7.09
C LEU A 353 17.36 7.79 -5.67
N MET A 354 18.27 7.35 -4.81
CA MET A 354 18.42 7.85 -3.45
C MET A 354 18.79 9.32 -3.34
N GLY A 355 19.30 9.93 -4.41
CA GLY A 355 19.71 11.33 -4.49
C GLY A 355 18.84 12.21 -5.40
N LEU A 356 17.89 11.65 -6.15
CA LEU A 356 17.12 12.41 -7.15
C LEU A 356 16.35 13.60 -6.55
N GLU A 357 15.71 13.40 -5.41
CA GLU A 357 14.92 14.43 -4.73
C GLU A 357 15.79 15.40 -3.91
N SER A 358 17.10 15.13 -3.80
CA SER A 358 18.08 15.89 -3.02
C SER A 358 19.23 16.43 -3.86
N GLY A 359 18.99 16.70 -5.15
CA GLY A 359 19.98 17.31 -6.05
C GLY A 359 21.23 16.46 -6.29
N GLY A 360 21.10 15.13 -6.20
CA GLY A 360 22.16 14.15 -6.36
C GLY A 360 22.84 13.72 -5.05
N GLU A 361 22.53 14.35 -3.91
CA GLU A 361 23.16 14.02 -2.64
C GLU A 361 22.48 12.81 -1.97
N VAL A 362 23.19 11.69 -1.82
CA VAL A 362 22.68 10.51 -1.11
C VAL A 362 22.68 10.77 0.40
N LYS A 363 21.51 11.10 0.94
CA LYS A 363 21.29 11.32 2.37
C LYS A 363 21.31 10.01 3.19
N PRO A 364 21.51 10.05 4.51
CA PRO A 364 21.32 8.90 5.40
C PRO A 364 19.94 8.26 5.29
N PHE A 365 19.79 6.98 5.69
CA PHE A 365 18.55 6.21 5.49
C PHE A 365 17.30 6.87 6.09
N TYR A 366 17.43 7.54 7.24
CA TYR A 366 16.30 8.17 7.95
C TYR A 366 15.70 9.39 7.23
N TYR A 367 16.40 9.99 6.26
CA TYR A 367 15.83 11.04 5.40
C TYR A 367 14.76 10.51 4.43
N ARG A 368 14.71 9.20 4.19
CA ARG A 368 13.75 8.57 3.24
C ARG A 368 12.48 8.09 3.91
N VAL A 369 12.51 7.95 5.23
CA VAL A 369 11.41 7.43 6.05
C VAL A 369 10.73 8.53 6.87
N VAL A 370 11.05 9.80 6.55
CA VAL A 370 10.49 11.00 7.15
C VAL A 370 10.10 11.98 6.03
N PRO A 371 8.93 12.64 6.10
CA PRO A 371 8.53 13.63 5.10
C PRO A 371 9.49 14.83 5.02
N GLY A 372 9.71 15.37 3.83
CA GLY A 372 10.62 16.52 3.61
C GLY A 372 10.35 17.74 4.50
N HIS A 373 9.08 18.11 4.68
CA HIS A 373 8.72 19.24 5.55
C HIS A 373 9.09 19.04 7.03
N VAL A 374 9.19 17.78 7.48
CA VAL A 374 9.65 17.45 8.83
C VAL A 374 11.17 17.61 8.92
N ILE A 375 11.90 17.18 7.90
CA ILE A 375 13.36 17.31 7.79
C ILE A 375 13.78 18.77 7.87
N ASP A 376 13.20 19.63 7.03
CA ASP A 376 13.54 21.05 6.95
C ASP A 376 13.36 21.75 8.30
N ARG A 377 12.26 21.43 8.98
CA ARG A 377 11.93 22.05 10.26
C ARG A 377 12.76 21.47 11.41
N ALA A 378 13.05 20.17 11.42
CA ALA A 378 13.96 19.58 12.40
C ALA A 378 15.34 20.26 12.36
N ARG A 379 15.83 20.54 11.14
CA ARG A 379 17.07 21.30 10.93
C ARG A 379 16.95 22.73 11.44
N GLN A 380 15.90 23.44 11.04
CA GLN A 380 15.68 24.84 11.46
C GLN A 380 15.58 25.00 12.98
N GLU A 381 14.84 24.12 13.66
CA GLU A 381 14.66 24.15 15.12
C GLU A 381 15.97 23.78 15.83
N GLY A 382 16.69 22.76 15.32
CA GLY A 382 17.98 22.34 15.84
C GLY A 382 19.08 23.40 15.71
N GLU A 383 19.18 24.05 14.55
CA GLU A 383 20.12 25.17 14.32
C GLU A 383 19.87 26.33 15.27
N ARG A 384 18.58 26.67 15.48
CA ARG A 384 18.19 27.72 16.42
C ARG A 384 18.59 27.38 17.85
N ALA A 385 18.36 26.15 18.29
CA ALA A 385 18.73 25.68 19.63
C ALA A 385 20.26 25.66 19.81
N ALA A 386 21.00 25.09 18.86
CA ALA A 386 22.46 25.04 18.90
C ALA A 386 23.07 26.44 18.95
N LYS A 387 22.53 27.39 18.18
CA LYS A 387 22.94 28.80 18.22
C LYS A 387 22.68 29.45 19.58
N ALA A 388 21.53 29.17 20.21
CA ALA A 388 21.21 29.69 21.54
C ALA A 388 22.15 29.13 22.62
N GLU A 389 22.63 27.89 22.46
CA GLU A 389 23.53 27.21 23.40
C GLU A 389 25.02 27.40 23.09
N GLY A 390 25.38 28.00 21.95
CA GLY A 390 26.78 28.14 21.52
C GLY A 390 27.45 26.81 21.17
N LYS A 391 26.70 25.81 20.69
CA LYS A 391 27.20 24.47 20.36
C LYS A 391 27.18 24.22 18.85
N ALA A 392 27.98 23.24 18.41
CA ALA A 392 27.90 22.74 17.04
C ALA A 392 26.57 22.00 16.82
N PHE A 393 25.99 22.15 15.63
CA PHE A 393 24.74 21.49 15.25
C PHE A 393 25.00 20.27 14.36
N ASP A 394 24.52 19.10 14.80
CA ASP A 394 24.47 17.90 13.98
C ASP A 394 23.07 17.77 13.36
N ALA A 395 22.95 18.19 12.09
CA ALA A 395 21.71 18.15 11.34
C ALA A 395 21.20 16.72 11.13
N ASP A 396 22.12 15.79 10.90
CA ASP A 396 21.82 14.40 10.57
C ASP A 396 21.25 13.68 11.80
N TYR A 397 21.88 13.85 12.97
CA TYR A 397 21.35 13.31 14.20
C TYR A 397 20.00 13.94 14.57
N ALA A 398 19.79 15.23 14.31
CA ALA A 398 18.49 15.89 14.55
C ALA A 398 17.37 15.30 13.69
N VAL A 399 17.63 14.97 12.42
CA VAL A 399 16.66 14.31 11.54
C VAL A 399 16.38 12.88 12.00
N TYR A 400 17.40 12.15 12.46
CA TYR A 400 17.22 10.83 13.07
C TYR A 400 16.30 10.89 14.29
N LEU A 401 16.50 11.85 15.20
CA LEU A 401 15.61 12.05 16.35
C LEU A 401 14.19 12.41 15.92
N ALA A 402 14.03 13.25 14.90
CA ALA A 402 12.72 13.58 14.33
C ALA A 402 12.00 12.36 13.73
N TRP A 403 12.75 11.41 13.14
CA TRP A 403 12.18 10.13 12.68
C TRP A 403 11.63 9.29 13.84
N LEU A 404 12.39 9.18 14.94
CA LEU A 404 11.92 8.46 16.12
C LEU A 404 10.65 9.10 16.67
N ASP A 405 10.63 10.43 16.77
CA ASP A 405 9.49 11.19 17.28
C ASP A 405 8.29 11.15 16.30
N TRP A 406 8.53 11.00 14.99
CA TRP A 406 7.50 10.84 13.96
C TRP A 406 6.70 9.55 14.12
N ILE A 407 7.41 8.46 14.43
CA ILE A 407 6.82 7.15 14.73
C ILE A 407 6.20 7.19 16.13
N HIS A 408 6.96 7.66 17.12
CA HIS A 408 6.57 7.53 18.52
C HIS A 408 5.40 8.43 18.89
N GLY A 409 5.34 9.64 18.35
CA GLY A 409 4.23 10.57 18.53
C GLY A 409 2.97 10.20 17.74
N GLU A 410 3.00 9.17 16.89
CA GLU A 410 1.87 8.78 16.07
C GLU A 410 0.73 8.16 16.90
N ARG A 411 -0.49 8.64 16.67
CA ARG A 411 -1.68 8.02 17.25
C ARG A 411 -1.91 6.62 16.65
N PRO A 412 -2.35 5.63 17.45
CA PRO A 412 -2.79 4.34 16.92
C PRO A 412 -3.85 4.50 15.83
N ARG A 413 -3.82 3.62 14.81
CA ARG A 413 -4.71 3.66 13.63
C ARG A 413 -4.59 4.92 12.75
N SER A 414 -3.41 5.50 12.69
CA SER A 414 -3.14 6.58 11.74
C SER A 414 -3.03 6.06 10.31
N TRP A 415 -3.68 6.78 9.39
CA TRP A 415 -3.58 6.56 7.95
C TRP A 415 -2.67 7.63 7.35
N GLN A 416 -1.58 7.20 6.71
CA GLN A 416 -0.60 8.06 6.03
C GLN A 416 -0.71 7.96 4.50
N GLY A 417 -1.75 7.32 3.95
CA GLY A 417 -1.89 7.03 2.52
C GLY A 417 -1.71 5.54 2.22
N HIS A 418 -1.73 5.19 0.93
CA HIS A 418 -1.70 3.81 0.46
C HIS A 418 -0.45 3.01 0.92
N LEU A 419 0.63 3.71 1.24
CA LEU A 419 1.90 3.13 1.70
C LEU A 419 1.99 2.94 3.23
N THR A 420 0.93 3.21 4.01
CA THR A 420 0.98 3.11 5.49
C THR A 420 1.51 1.75 5.99
N GLY A 421 1.03 0.65 5.38
CA GLY A 421 1.52 -0.70 5.68
C GLY A 421 2.98 -0.91 5.27
N GLN A 422 3.32 -0.49 4.05
CA GLN A 422 4.67 -0.57 3.52
C GLN A 422 5.70 0.15 4.38
N GLN A 423 5.43 1.39 4.78
CA GLN A 423 6.34 2.18 5.61
C GLN A 423 6.66 1.44 6.92
N THR A 424 5.65 0.85 7.56
CA THR A 424 5.88 0.04 8.77
C THR A 424 6.73 -1.20 8.48
N VAL A 425 6.46 -1.91 7.37
CA VAL A 425 7.27 -3.07 6.97
C VAL A 425 8.73 -2.67 6.77
N THR A 426 8.99 -1.56 6.07
CA THR A 426 10.33 -1.01 5.89
C THR A 426 10.99 -0.68 7.24
N TRP A 427 10.28 0.03 8.14
CA TRP A 427 10.82 0.34 9.47
C TRP A 427 11.17 -0.93 10.27
N TRP A 428 10.33 -1.95 10.20
CA TRP A 428 10.47 -3.15 11.02
C TRP A 428 11.50 -4.15 10.49
N TYR A 429 11.50 -4.40 9.19
CA TYR A 429 12.39 -5.42 8.62
C TYR A 429 13.74 -4.85 8.23
N ASN A 430 13.83 -3.57 7.84
CA ASN A 430 15.10 -2.99 7.37
C ASN A 430 15.82 -2.20 8.46
N TYR A 431 15.07 -1.50 9.32
CA TYR A 431 15.66 -0.49 10.23
C TYR A 431 15.37 -0.70 11.71
N ARG A 432 14.73 -1.80 12.11
CA ARG A 432 14.32 -2.03 13.49
C ARG A 432 15.46 -1.89 14.48
N GLU A 433 16.66 -2.32 14.13
CA GLU A 433 17.85 -2.19 14.98
C GLU A 433 18.17 -0.73 15.36
N ALA A 434 17.86 0.25 14.50
CA ALA A 434 18.04 1.67 14.78
C ALA A 434 16.88 2.31 15.57
N ILE A 435 15.78 1.58 15.82
CA ILE A 435 14.60 2.08 16.51
C ILE A 435 14.68 1.63 17.99
N PRO A 436 14.64 2.55 18.98
CA PRO A 436 14.62 2.16 20.39
C PRO A 436 13.40 1.31 20.78
N PRO A 437 13.52 0.42 21.78
CA PRO A 437 12.42 -0.46 22.19
C PRO A 437 11.07 0.23 22.49
N PRO A 438 11.00 1.40 23.16
CA PRO A 438 9.70 2.09 23.36
C PRO A 438 9.01 2.49 22.05
N VAL A 439 9.79 2.89 21.04
CA VAL A 439 9.27 3.28 19.72
C VAL A 439 8.79 2.05 18.96
N ARG A 440 9.47 0.91 19.10
CA ARG A 440 9.00 -0.38 18.56
C ARG A 440 7.66 -0.78 19.18
N ASP A 441 7.45 -0.56 20.48
CA ASP A 441 6.17 -0.85 21.15
C ASP A 441 5.03 0.04 20.63
N SER A 442 5.32 1.29 20.26
CA SER A 442 4.34 2.18 19.60
C SER A 442 3.88 1.62 18.25
N ILE A 443 4.81 1.08 17.44
CA ILE A 443 4.47 0.38 16.19
C ILE A 443 3.56 -0.82 16.47
N LEU A 444 3.95 -1.68 17.43
CA LEU A 444 3.18 -2.87 17.80
C LEU A 444 1.77 -2.51 18.29
N ARG A 445 1.63 -1.46 19.11
CA ARG A 445 0.34 -0.98 19.61
C ARG A 445 -0.53 -0.45 18.47
N SER A 446 0.03 0.35 17.57
CA SER A 446 -0.70 0.89 16.41
C SER A 446 -1.26 -0.22 15.53
N TRP A 447 -0.44 -1.24 15.22
CA TRP A 447 -0.88 -2.35 14.38
C TRP A 447 -1.78 -3.36 15.08
N THR A 448 -1.64 -3.54 16.39
CA THR A 448 -2.63 -4.27 17.20
C THR A 448 -3.99 -3.60 17.13
N ALA A 449 -4.03 -2.27 17.17
CA ALA A 449 -5.27 -1.49 17.03
C ALA A 449 -5.86 -1.58 15.61
N TRP A 450 -5.03 -1.56 14.56
CA TRP A 450 -5.49 -1.75 13.18
C TRP A 450 -6.04 -3.15 12.93
N LEU A 451 -5.34 -4.19 13.39
CA LEU A 451 -5.60 -5.57 12.99
C LEU A 451 -6.51 -6.32 13.96
N MET A 452 -6.76 -5.80 15.16
CA MET A 452 -7.72 -6.36 16.13
C MET A 452 -7.58 -7.89 16.25
N PRO A 453 -6.41 -8.38 16.70
CA PRO A 453 -6.04 -9.80 16.58
C PRO A 453 -6.99 -10.75 17.34
N ASP A 454 -7.70 -10.23 18.35
CA ASP A 454 -8.70 -10.93 19.14
C ASP A 454 -10.04 -11.12 18.42
N ARG A 455 -10.29 -10.43 17.29
CA ARG A 455 -11.52 -10.56 16.51
C ARG A 455 -11.41 -11.50 15.32
N GLU A 456 -12.44 -12.31 15.18
CA GLU A 456 -12.69 -13.14 14.00
C GLU A 456 -13.21 -12.30 12.83
N THR A 457 -12.99 -12.79 11.62
CA THR A 457 -13.52 -12.17 10.39
C THR A 457 -14.86 -12.81 10.03
N GLU A 458 -15.83 -12.01 9.63
CA GLU A 458 -17.08 -12.53 9.08
C GLU A 458 -16.83 -13.13 7.69
N LEU A 459 -17.03 -14.45 7.56
CA LEU A 459 -16.77 -15.19 6.33
C LEU A 459 -18.00 -15.27 5.44
N ASP A 460 -19.21 -15.10 5.99
CA ASP A 460 -20.43 -15.00 5.20
C ASP A 460 -20.48 -13.64 4.47
N PRO A 461 -20.50 -13.60 3.13
CA PRO A 461 -20.48 -12.35 2.37
C PRO A 461 -21.74 -11.50 2.56
N VAL A 462 -22.88 -12.10 2.90
CA VAL A 462 -24.12 -11.36 3.20
C VAL A 462 -23.98 -10.68 4.55
N LEU A 463 -23.59 -11.44 5.59
CA LEU A 463 -23.42 -10.89 6.94
C LEU A 463 -22.28 -9.88 7.03
N ARG A 464 -21.24 -10.01 6.19
CA ARG A 464 -20.13 -9.05 6.11
C ARG A 464 -20.56 -7.67 5.59
N ARG A 465 -21.66 -7.60 4.84
CA ARG A 465 -22.23 -6.36 4.31
C ARG A 465 -23.41 -5.84 5.15
N GLN A 466 -23.68 -6.46 6.30
CA GLN A 466 -24.72 -6.03 7.22
C GLN A 466 -24.21 -5.01 8.24
N TYR A 467 -24.68 -3.76 8.19
CA TYR A 467 -24.22 -2.72 9.13
C TYR A 467 -24.77 -2.89 10.54
N ASP A 468 -25.86 -3.63 10.69
CA ASP A 468 -26.49 -4.00 11.96
C ASP A 468 -26.02 -5.38 12.47
N ASN A 469 -24.92 -5.92 11.92
CA ASN A 469 -24.28 -7.14 12.42
C ASN A 469 -23.60 -6.88 13.77
N THR A 470 -24.21 -7.35 14.86
CA THR A 470 -23.71 -7.20 16.24
C THR A 470 -22.91 -8.41 16.75
N SER A 471 -22.47 -9.33 15.88
CA SER A 471 -21.75 -10.56 16.29
C SER A 471 -20.37 -10.29 16.93
N GLY A 472 -19.81 -9.09 16.71
CA GLY A 472 -18.45 -8.73 17.10
C GLY A 472 -17.37 -9.19 16.11
N LYS A 473 -17.73 -9.95 15.07
CA LYS A 473 -16.81 -10.28 13.96
C LYS A 473 -16.53 -9.06 13.09
N LEU A 474 -15.34 -9.02 12.49
CA LEU A 474 -14.95 -7.97 11.55
C LEU A 474 -15.78 -8.06 10.28
N VAL A 475 -16.47 -6.98 9.95
CA VAL A 475 -17.29 -6.80 8.75
C VAL A 475 -16.55 -5.90 7.73
N HIS A 476 -17.18 -5.65 6.58
CA HIS A 476 -16.60 -4.79 5.57
C HIS A 476 -16.36 -3.37 6.15
N PRO A 477 -15.19 -2.74 5.95
CA PRO A 477 -14.88 -1.42 6.54
C PRO A 477 -15.85 -0.33 6.07
N MET A 478 -16.37 -0.45 4.85
CA MET A 478 -17.39 0.45 4.29
C MET A 478 -18.84 0.00 4.57
N VAL A 479 -19.11 -0.87 5.55
CA VAL A 479 -20.48 -1.38 5.76
C VAL A 479 -21.46 -0.27 6.15
N ASP A 480 -21.00 0.85 6.73
CA ASP A 480 -21.85 2.02 7.00
C ASP A 480 -21.92 3.01 5.83
N ASP A 481 -21.45 2.62 4.65
CA ASP A 481 -21.53 3.40 3.42
C ASP A 481 -22.62 2.84 2.48
N PRO A 482 -23.48 3.70 1.87
CA PRO A 482 -24.55 3.27 0.96
C PRO A 482 -24.07 2.43 -0.23
N ARG A 483 -22.79 2.54 -0.62
CA ARG A 483 -22.22 1.77 -1.74
C ARG A 483 -22.05 0.28 -1.43
N VAL A 484 -22.04 -0.10 -0.15
CA VAL A 484 -21.78 -1.49 0.28
C VAL A 484 -22.86 -2.00 1.24
N GLY A 485 -23.22 -1.20 2.24
CA GLY A 485 -23.98 -1.63 3.40
C GLY A 485 -25.49 -1.74 3.22
N LYS A 486 -26.06 -2.80 3.80
CA LYS A 486 -27.51 -2.94 4.01
C LYS A 486 -27.80 -3.44 5.41
N SER A 487 -28.99 -3.21 5.97
CA SER A 487 -29.42 -3.89 7.20
C SER A 487 -29.79 -5.34 6.92
N ARG A 488 -30.03 -6.14 7.96
CA ARG A 488 -30.62 -7.47 7.85
C ARG A 488 -31.95 -7.47 7.08
N ASP A 489 -32.73 -6.41 7.21
CA ASP A 489 -34.03 -6.26 6.53
C ASP A 489 -33.90 -5.59 5.14
N GLY A 490 -32.67 -5.32 4.67
CA GLY A 490 -32.38 -4.81 3.33
C GLY A 490 -32.35 -3.28 3.18
N LYS A 491 -32.49 -2.50 4.26
CA LYS A 491 -32.39 -1.03 4.21
C LYS A 491 -30.95 -0.61 3.90
N VAL A 492 -30.72 0.17 2.86
CA VAL A 492 -29.39 0.70 2.49
C VAL A 492 -28.86 1.64 3.59
N ALA A 493 -27.54 1.61 3.83
CA ALA A 493 -26.88 2.52 4.76
C ALA A 493 -27.02 3.99 4.34
N GLU A 494 -26.99 4.92 5.29
CA GLU A 494 -27.02 6.37 5.04
C GLU A 494 -25.61 6.95 5.06
N TRP A 495 -25.30 7.87 4.14
CA TRP A 495 -23.99 8.51 4.08
C TRP A 495 -23.68 9.26 5.39
N GLY A 496 -22.53 8.96 5.99
CA GLY A 496 -22.10 9.64 7.23
C GLY A 496 -22.88 9.22 8.49
N GLN A 497 -23.59 8.09 8.48
CA GLN A 497 -24.37 7.64 9.65
C GLN A 497 -23.55 7.27 10.91
N GLY A 498 -22.22 7.29 10.82
CA GLY A 498 -21.31 6.91 11.89
C GLY A 498 -21.21 5.39 12.03
N ASP A 499 -20.64 4.91 13.14
CA ASP A 499 -20.46 3.48 13.39
C ASP A 499 -21.74 2.84 13.94
N THR A 500 -22.41 2.00 13.15
CA THR A 500 -23.66 1.38 13.61
C THR A 500 -23.43 0.31 14.66
N TYR A 501 -22.34 -0.46 14.56
CA TYR A 501 -22.00 -1.48 15.56
C TYR A 501 -21.83 -0.89 16.96
N TYR A 502 -21.06 0.21 17.09
CA TYR A 502 -20.91 0.94 18.34
C TYR A 502 -22.26 1.43 18.86
N ARG A 503 -23.11 2.03 18.02
CA ARG A 503 -24.43 2.53 18.45
C ARG A 503 -25.34 1.43 19.01
N LEU A 504 -25.25 0.21 18.48
CA LEU A 504 -26.07 -0.92 18.91
C LEU A 504 -25.50 -1.67 20.12
N THR A 505 -24.18 -1.69 20.30
CA THR A 505 -23.51 -2.56 21.28
C THR A 505 -22.80 -1.81 22.41
N GLY A 506 -22.49 -0.53 22.22
CA GLY A 506 -21.63 0.25 23.10
C GLY A 506 -20.14 -0.08 23.03
N ASP A 507 -19.73 -1.05 22.21
CA ASP A 507 -18.33 -1.49 22.10
C ASP A 507 -17.51 -0.52 21.24
N TRP A 508 -16.75 0.33 21.93
CA TRP A 508 -15.96 1.43 21.36
C TRP A 508 -14.94 0.98 20.31
N ARG A 509 -14.52 -0.29 20.34
CA ARG A 509 -13.56 -0.86 19.37
C ARG A 509 -14.16 -1.00 17.98
N GLY A 510 -15.49 -0.97 17.84
CA GLY A 510 -16.15 -1.29 16.57
C GLY A 510 -15.87 -2.70 16.08
N ASN A 511 -16.22 -2.94 14.82
CA ASN A 511 -15.98 -4.21 14.14
C ASN A 511 -15.45 -4.03 12.71
N LYS A 512 -14.67 -2.98 12.47
CA LYS A 512 -14.14 -2.63 11.13
C LYS A 512 -12.63 -2.43 11.12
N SER A 513 -12.02 -2.92 10.05
CA SER A 513 -10.61 -2.70 9.74
C SER A 513 -10.41 -2.70 8.23
N PHE A 514 -9.77 -1.66 7.69
CA PHE A 514 -9.39 -1.54 6.29
C PHE A 514 -8.48 -2.70 5.86
N TYR A 515 -7.60 -3.14 6.76
CA TYR A 515 -6.64 -4.21 6.50
C TYR A 515 -7.22 -5.61 6.71
N ARG A 516 -8.47 -5.78 7.14
CA ARG A 516 -9.05 -7.11 7.37
C ARG A 516 -10.50 -7.19 6.89
N SER A 517 -11.04 -8.40 6.79
CA SER A 517 -12.41 -8.65 6.34
C SER A 517 -12.71 -8.16 4.92
N GLY A 518 -13.11 -6.89 4.71
CA GLY A 518 -13.57 -6.41 3.40
C GLY A 518 -12.51 -6.53 2.31
N PHE A 519 -11.51 -5.66 2.29
CA PHE A 519 -10.52 -5.62 1.19
C PHE A 519 -9.57 -6.83 1.12
N THR A 520 -9.67 -7.77 2.05
CA THR A 520 -8.98 -9.07 2.00
C THR A 520 -9.90 -10.25 1.67
N ARG A 521 -11.23 -10.07 1.62
CA ARG A 521 -12.22 -11.10 1.25
C ARG A 521 -13.18 -10.67 0.14
N GLU A 522 -13.15 -9.40 -0.27
CA GLU A 522 -13.98 -8.82 -1.32
C GLU A 522 -13.18 -8.00 -2.33
N MET A 523 -13.63 -8.06 -3.57
CA MET A 523 -13.00 -7.37 -4.69
C MET A 523 -13.11 -5.85 -4.52
N SER A 524 -12.00 -5.15 -4.72
CA SER A 524 -11.92 -3.70 -4.83
C SER A 524 -11.00 -3.33 -6.00
N THR A 525 -10.49 -2.11 -6.07
CA THR A 525 -9.41 -1.79 -6.99
C THR A 525 -8.11 -2.49 -6.57
N ALA A 526 -7.22 -2.79 -7.53
CA ALA A 526 -6.02 -3.58 -7.27
C ALA A 526 -5.14 -2.95 -6.18
N ASN A 527 -4.92 -1.62 -6.22
CA ASN A 527 -4.22 -0.89 -5.16
C ASN A 527 -4.81 -1.10 -3.75
N PHE A 528 -6.14 -1.14 -3.60
CA PHE A 528 -6.76 -1.39 -2.29
C PHE A 528 -6.56 -2.83 -1.83
N ASN A 529 -6.80 -3.82 -2.70
CA ASN A 529 -6.60 -5.22 -2.33
C ASN A 529 -5.12 -5.52 -2.02
N SER A 530 -4.17 -4.93 -2.77
CA SER A 530 -2.74 -5.06 -2.50
C SER A 530 -2.33 -4.42 -1.18
N SER A 531 -2.69 -3.16 -0.92
CA SER A 531 -2.37 -2.47 0.36
C SER A 531 -3.00 -3.16 1.56
N ALA A 532 -4.26 -3.61 1.45
CA ALA A 532 -4.94 -4.29 2.54
C ALA A 532 -4.30 -5.66 2.82
N SER A 533 -4.06 -6.47 1.79
CA SER A 533 -3.51 -7.82 1.95
C SER A 533 -2.08 -7.81 2.47
N SER A 534 -1.23 -6.89 2.00
CA SER A 534 0.15 -6.76 2.50
C SER A 534 0.19 -6.24 3.93
N GLY A 535 -0.63 -5.23 4.28
CA GLY A 535 -0.75 -4.74 5.65
C GLY A 535 -1.28 -5.80 6.60
N ALA A 536 -2.28 -6.59 6.20
CA ALA A 536 -2.81 -7.69 7.00
C ALA A 536 -1.78 -8.78 7.28
N LEU A 537 -1.09 -9.22 6.23
CA LEU A 537 -0.16 -10.35 6.29
C LEU A 537 1.11 -9.96 7.03
N LEU A 538 1.82 -8.93 6.55
CA LEU A 538 3.14 -8.56 7.05
C LEU A 538 3.06 -7.84 8.39
N CYS A 539 2.13 -6.90 8.57
CA CYS A 539 1.97 -6.30 9.90
C CYS A 539 1.30 -7.28 10.88
N GLY A 540 0.56 -8.28 10.37
CA GLY A 540 0.13 -9.45 11.13
C GLY A 540 1.30 -10.29 11.64
N GLN A 541 2.33 -10.54 10.81
CA GLN A 541 3.58 -11.18 11.24
C GLN A 541 4.30 -10.36 12.32
N ILE A 542 4.40 -9.03 12.13
CA ILE A 542 5.04 -8.12 13.10
C ILE A 542 4.40 -8.23 14.49
N ILE A 543 3.06 -8.27 14.58
CA ILE A 543 2.33 -8.41 15.86
C ILE A 543 2.03 -9.87 16.23
N ARG A 544 2.46 -10.85 15.42
CA ARG A 544 2.20 -12.29 15.58
C ARG A 544 0.71 -12.66 15.63
N SER A 545 -0.11 -12.03 14.81
CA SER A 545 -1.55 -12.32 14.71
C SER A 545 -1.83 -13.36 13.63
N GLU A 546 -2.15 -14.59 14.05
CA GLU A 546 -2.53 -15.68 13.14
C GLU A 546 -3.77 -15.33 12.31
N ARG A 547 -4.78 -14.70 12.92
CA ARG A 547 -6.01 -14.30 12.23
C ARG A 547 -5.77 -13.22 11.17
N ALA A 548 -4.94 -12.22 11.46
CA ALA A 548 -4.59 -11.20 10.48
C ALA A 548 -3.77 -11.80 9.32
N MET A 549 -2.81 -12.67 9.61
CA MET A 549 -2.05 -13.40 8.59
C MET A 549 -2.97 -14.29 7.73
N ALA A 550 -3.96 -14.95 8.32
CA ALA A 550 -4.92 -15.77 7.58
C ALA A 550 -5.80 -14.94 6.62
N ASP A 551 -6.24 -13.75 7.04
CA ASP A 551 -6.95 -12.81 6.16
C ASP A 551 -6.05 -12.25 5.06
N GLY A 552 -4.84 -11.84 5.42
CA GLY A 552 -3.86 -11.32 4.45
C GLY A 552 -3.47 -12.35 3.40
N ARG A 553 -3.28 -13.62 3.79
CA ARG A 553 -3.00 -14.73 2.86
C ARG A 553 -4.17 -15.02 1.94
N ALA A 554 -5.40 -15.02 2.47
CA ALA A 554 -6.58 -15.17 1.64
C ALA A 554 -6.71 -14.03 0.63
N GLY A 555 -6.49 -12.80 1.07
CA GLY A 555 -6.47 -11.60 0.22
C GLY A 555 -5.40 -11.70 -0.86
N LEU A 556 -4.15 -11.98 -0.49
CA LEU A 556 -3.01 -12.21 -1.39
C LEU A 556 -3.36 -13.19 -2.50
N MET A 557 -3.82 -14.38 -2.14
CA MET A 557 -4.10 -15.44 -3.11
C MET A 557 -5.30 -15.10 -3.99
N GLN A 558 -6.38 -14.57 -3.43
CA GLN A 558 -7.61 -14.30 -4.20
C GLN A 558 -7.46 -13.08 -5.12
N PHE A 559 -6.86 -12.00 -4.64
CA PHE A 559 -6.90 -10.69 -5.29
C PHE A 559 -5.58 -10.35 -6.00
N PRO A 560 -4.47 -9.93 -5.35
CA PRO A 560 -3.21 -9.69 -6.04
C PRO A 560 -2.79 -10.84 -6.96
N PHE A 561 -2.83 -12.08 -6.47
CA PHE A 561 -2.33 -13.23 -7.21
C PHE A 561 -3.29 -13.65 -8.35
N TRP A 562 -4.47 -14.19 -8.02
CA TRP A 562 -5.36 -14.78 -9.03
C TRP A 562 -6.08 -13.73 -9.87
N LEU A 563 -6.74 -12.75 -9.23
CA LEU A 563 -7.59 -11.82 -9.95
C LEU A 563 -6.81 -10.74 -10.71
N TRP A 564 -5.82 -10.12 -10.06
CA TRP A 564 -5.14 -8.93 -10.59
C TRP A 564 -3.90 -9.23 -11.43
N THR A 565 -3.20 -10.33 -11.18
CA THR A 565 -1.97 -10.69 -11.89
C THR A 565 -2.16 -11.82 -12.90
N HIS A 566 -2.86 -12.90 -12.53
CA HIS A 566 -2.92 -14.15 -13.32
C HIS A 566 -4.26 -14.46 -14.00
N ASN A 567 -5.25 -13.56 -13.96
CA ASN A 567 -6.54 -13.78 -14.63
C ASN A 567 -6.48 -13.58 -16.17
N ALA A 568 -5.41 -12.96 -16.69
CA ALA A 568 -5.23 -12.66 -18.10
C ALA A 568 -3.74 -12.62 -18.50
N GLY A 569 -3.47 -12.38 -19.78
CA GLY A 569 -2.14 -12.16 -20.34
C GLY A 569 -1.32 -11.11 -19.60
N VAL A 570 -1.95 -9.99 -19.27
CA VAL A 570 -1.38 -8.90 -18.46
C VAL A 570 -2.28 -8.55 -17.28
N GLY A 571 -1.71 -7.91 -16.24
CA GLY A 571 -2.49 -7.48 -15.08
C GLY A 571 -3.53 -6.40 -15.40
N GLN A 572 -4.51 -6.20 -14.51
CA GLN A 572 -5.61 -5.22 -14.69
C GLN A 572 -5.08 -3.80 -14.96
N GLU A 573 -4.05 -3.40 -14.21
CA GLU A 573 -3.42 -2.08 -14.27
C GLU A 573 -2.24 -2.02 -15.27
N TYR A 574 -2.17 -2.94 -16.24
CA TYR A 574 -1.13 -2.94 -17.27
C TYR A 574 -0.96 -1.55 -17.91
N ILE A 575 0.24 -0.96 -17.74
CA ILE A 575 0.67 0.36 -18.22
C ILE A 575 -0.26 1.51 -17.74
N ASP A 576 -0.94 1.30 -16.61
CA ASP A 576 -1.47 2.40 -15.81
C ASP A 576 -0.30 3.12 -15.14
N HIS A 577 -0.07 4.39 -15.49
CA HIS A 577 1.17 5.07 -15.12
C HIS A 577 1.20 5.50 -13.64
N TYR A 578 0.06 5.39 -12.95
CA TYR A 578 -0.11 5.87 -11.58
C TYR A 578 -0.45 4.73 -10.61
N TYR A 579 -1.64 4.12 -10.71
CA TYR A 579 -2.08 3.15 -9.69
C TYR A 579 -1.27 1.85 -9.69
N TRP A 580 -0.71 1.45 -10.83
CA TRP A 580 0.08 0.24 -10.91
C TRP A 580 1.36 0.31 -10.07
N ALA A 581 1.95 1.51 -9.95
CA ALA A 581 3.08 1.76 -9.06
C ALA A 581 2.69 1.45 -7.60
N ILE A 582 1.54 1.94 -7.15
CA ILE A 582 1.02 1.74 -5.79
C ILE A 582 0.75 0.26 -5.51
N ALA A 583 0.08 -0.45 -6.43
CA ALA A 583 -0.16 -1.89 -6.28
C ALA A 583 1.15 -2.69 -6.22
N THR A 584 2.12 -2.35 -7.07
CA THR A 584 3.44 -2.99 -7.11
C THR A 584 4.23 -2.78 -5.82
N ALA A 585 4.15 -1.57 -5.24
CA ALA A 585 4.83 -1.23 -3.99
C ALA A 585 4.42 -2.17 -2.85
N GLY A 586 3.11 -2.46 -2.71
CA GLY A 586 2.60 -3.42 -1.74
C GLY A 586 2.91 -4.89 -2.10
N ASN A 587 2.86 -5.24 -3.39
CA ASN A 587 3.08 -6.62 -3.84
C ASN A 587 4.53 -7.10 -3.69
N LYS A 588 5.51 -6.20 -3.84
CA LYS A 588 6.94 -6.53 -3.71
C LYS A 588 7.27 -7.07 -2.32
N LEU A 589 6.61 -6.52 -1.30
CA LEU A 589 6.85 -6.88 0.10
C LEU A 589 6.57 -8.36 0.39
N PHE A 590 5.66 -9.00 -0.34
CA PHE A 590 5.41 -10.44 -0.18
C PHE A 590 6.64 -11.28 -0.54
N ALA A 591 7.32 -10.93 -1.64
CA ALA A 591 8.51 -11.64 -2.11
C ALA A 591 9.71 -11.46 -1.18
N ASP A 592 9.77 -10.33 -0.47
CA ASP A 592 10.93 -9.98 0.36
C ASP A 592 10.77 -10.41 1.83
N TYR A 593 9.57 -10.24 2.40
CA TYR A 593 9.40 -10.29 3.87
C TYR A 593 8.42 -11.35 4.38
N CYS A 594 7.66 -12.03 3.52
CA CYS A 594 6.82 -13.14 3.99
C CYS A 594 7.68 -14.25 4.59
N GLU A 595 7.31 -14.71 5.78
CA GLU A 595 8.00 -15.79 6.50
C GLU A 595 7.70 -17.16 5.91
N GLN A 596 6.46 -17.39 5.47
CA GLN A 596 6.08 -18.66 4.87
C GLN A 596 6.60 -18.73 3.42
N PRO A 597 7.32 -19.80 3.04
CA PRO A 597 7.88 -19.92 1.70
C PRO A 597 6.85 -19.85 0.57
N GLU A 598 5.64 -20.38 0.79
CA GLU A 598 4.54 -20.33 -0.18
C GLU A 598 4.06 -18.90 -0.44
N ASP A 599 3.88 -18.10 0.61
CA ASP A 599 3.49 -16.69 0.48
C ASP A 599 4.59 -15.90 -0.25
N ARG A 600 5.86 -16.21 0.05
CA ARG A 600 7.01 -15.62 -0.63
C ARG A 600 7.07 -16.00 -2.12
N MET A 601 6.76 -17.25 -2.45
CA MET A 601 6.70 -17.72 -3.83
C MET A 601 5.54 -17.08 -4.59
N ALA A 602 4.37 -16.89 -3.97
CA ALA A 602 3.27 -16.15 -4.56
C ALA A 602 3.67 -14.69 -4.85
N GLY A 603 4.34 -14.02 -3.91
CA GLY A 603 4.93 -12.70 -4.12
C GLY A 603 5.94 -12.66 -5.26
N TRP A 604 6.87 -13.62 -5.30
CA TRP A 604 7.86 -13.74 -6.37
C TRP A 604 7.21 -13.93 -7.75
N SER A 605 6.18 -14.76 -7.83
CA SER A 605 5.41 -14.98 -9.06
C SER A 605 4.74 -13.68 -9.53
N ILE A 606 4.14 -12.92 -8.61
CA ILE A 606 3.53 -11.62 -8.92
C ILE A 606 4.58 -10.66 -9.49
N ILE A 607 5.74 -10.54 -8.85
CA ILE A 607 6.81 -9.63 -9.28
C ILE A 607 7.44 -10.07 -10.61
N THR A 608 7.66 -11.36 -10.80
CA THR A 608 8.19 -11.91 -12.06
C THR A 608 7.28 -11.56 -13.24
N LYS A 609 5.96 -11.75 -13.08
CA LYS A 609 5.00 -11.39 -14.12
C LYS A 609 4.90 -9.87 -14.30
N THR A 610 4.85 -9.12 -13.21
CA THR A 610 4.74 -7.65 -13.24
C THR A 610 5.93 -7.01 -13.98
N VAL A 611 7.16 -7.46 -13.70
CA VAL A 611 8.37 -6.94 -14.36
C VAL A 611 8.44 -7.35 -15.83
N ASN A 612 8.00 -8.56 -16.19
CA ASN A 612 7.81 -8.94 -17.59
C ASN A 612 6.82 -8.03 -18.31
N ASP A 613 5.65 -7.80 -17.71
CA ASP A 613 4.62 -6.94 -18.27
C ASP A 613 5.12 -5.50 -18.41
N LEU A 614 5.89 -5.00 -17.44
CA LEU A 614 6.50 -3.66 -17.50
C LEU A 614 7.51 -3.55 -18.66
N ALA A 615 8.37 -4.55 -18.83
CA ALA A 615 9.32 -4.58 -19.94
C ALA A 615 8.65 -4.70 -21.30
N ASN A 616 7.48 -5.35 -21.39
CA ASN A 616 6.73 -5.47 -22.65
C ASN A 616 6.29 -4.11 -23.20
N GLY A 617 5.88 -3.19 -22.31
CA GLY A 617 5.42 -1.85 -22.68
C GLY A 617 6.52 -0.79 -22.69
N TYR A 618 7.74 -1.08 -22.23
CA TYR A 618 8.83 -0.11 -22.20
C TYR A 618 9.60 -0.07 -23.52
N HIS A 619 9.84 1.11 -24.09
CA HIS A 619 10.69 1.31 -25.28
C HIS A 619 12.05 1.91 -24.88
N PRO A 620 13.19 1.22 -25.09
CA PRO A 620 14.49 1.68 -24.61
C PRO A 620 14.94 3.00 -25.24
N ASN A 621 14.81 3.14 -26.56
CA ASN A 621 15.24 4.36 -27.24
C ASN A 621 14.36 5.59 -26.96
N LEU A 622 13.13 5.40 -26.48
CA LEU A 622 12.26 6.49 -26.04
C LEU A 622 12.37 6.77 -24.55
N LYS A 623 12.83 5.78 -23.76
CA LYS A 623 12.70 5.76 -22.30
C LYS A 623 11.26 5.99 -21.83
N ARG A 624 10.29 5.36 -22.52
CA ARG A 624 8.85 5.51 -22.23
C ARG A 624 8.10 4.20 -22.14
N LEU A 625 7.05 4.21 -21.34
CA LEU A 625 6.02 3.18 -21.30
C LEU A 625 4.91 3.51 -22.31
N LEU A 626 4.56 2.53 -23.13
CA LEU A 626 3.47 2.60 -24.09
C LEU A 626 2.46 1.49 -23.83
N GLY A 627 1.21 1.88 -23.61
CA GLY A 627 0.12 0.97 -23.37
C GLY A 627 -1.18 1.68 -23.03
N PRO A 628 -2.31 0.96 -23.08
CA PRO A 628 -3.61 1.51 -22.77
C PRO A 628 -3.84 1.60 -21.26
N ALA A 629 -4.30 2.75 -20.77
CA ALA A 629 -4.45 3.04 -19.35
C ALA A 629 -5.92 3.24 -18.95
N SER A 630 -6.33 2.54 -17.88
CA SER A 630 -7.70 2.59 -17.36
C SER A 630 -7.91 3.71 -16.35
N ARG A 631 -6.90 4.00 -15.52
CA ARG A 631 -6.98 4.91 -14.38
C ARG A 631 -5.69 5.74 -14.19
N THR A 632 -5.26 6.50 -15.19
CA THR A 632 -4.05 7.34 -15.05
C THR A 632 -4.37 8.82 -14.92
N TYR A 633 -3.37 9.59 -14.47
CA TYR A 633 -3.26 11.01 -14.77
C TYR A 633 -2.45 11.25 -16.04
N TYR A 634 -2.75 12.31 -16.76
CA TYR A 634 -2.27 12.62 -18.09
C TYR A 634 -0.89 13.29 -18.02
N GLU A 635 -0.55 13.99 -16.94
CA GLU A 635 0.83 14.39 -16.69
C GLU A 635 1.80 13.20 -16.57
N HIS A 636 1.33 12.03 -16.11
CA HIS A 636 2.13 10.80 -16.08
C HIS A 636 2.30 10.18 -17.47
N VAL A 637 1.29 10.30 -18.33
CA VAL A 637 1.40 9.90 -19.75
C VAL A 637 2.39 10.82 -20.48
N LEU A 638 2.38 12.11 -20.16
CA LEU A 638 3.19 13.14 -20.82
C LEU A 638 4.61 13.28 -20.32
N GLY A 639 4.89 12.92 -19.07
CA GLY A 639 6.21 13.16 -18.50
C GLY A 639 6.48 12.40 -17.22
N VAL A 640 5.62 12.55 -16.20
CA VAL A 640 5.89 12.17 -14.80
C VAL A 640 6.39 10.74 -14.67
N GLN A 641 7.58 10.62 -14.08
CA GLN A 641 8.27 9.36 -13.85
C GLN A 641 8.02 8.92 -12.41
N ASP A 642 7.00 8.08 -12.21
CA ASP A 642 6.69 7.47 -10.91
C ASP A 642 7.36 6.09 -10.77
N GLY A 643 7.08 5.35 -9.69
CA GLY A 643 7.76 4.12 -9.27
C GLY A 643 8.04 3.08 -10.36
N LEU A 644 7.19 2.95 -11.39
CA LEU A 644 7.43 2.04 -12.51
C LEU A 644 8.72 2.38 -13.28
N TYR A 645 8.97 3.66 -13.54
CA TYR A 645 10.19 4.13 -14.21
C TYR A 645 11.42 3.93 -13.33
N HIS A 646 11.29 4.13 -12.02
CA HIS A 646 12.36 3.89 -11.07
C HIS A 646 12.73 2.38 -10.99
N ILE A 647 11.74 1.49 -11.06
CA ILE A 647 11.97 0.03 -11.15
C ILE A 647 12.71 -0.32 -12.45
N LEU A 648 12.28 0.23 -13.58
CA LEU A 648 12.98 0.04 -14.86
C LEU A 648 14.42 0.56 -14.80
N HIS A 649 14.63 1.70 -14.15
CA HIS A 649 15.95 2.32 -14.04
C HIS A 649 16.94 1.43 -13.28
N VAL A 650 16.53 0.78 -12.19
CA VAL A 650 17.40 -0.18 -11.48
C VAL A 650 17.54 -1.53 -12.19
N LEU A 651 16.71 -1.82 -13.20
CA LEU A 651 16.82 -3.02 -14.04
C LEU A 651 17.59 -2.77 -15.35
N SER A 652 17.82 -1.50 -15.70
CA SER A 652 18.43 -1.05 -16.95
C SER A 652 19.87 -0.58 -16.70
N PRO A 653 20.89 -1.34 -17.14
CA PRO A 653 22.27 -0.85 -17.17
C PRO A 653 22.43 0.54 -17.80
N GLN A 654 21.66 0.87 -18.84
CA GLN A 654 21.69 2.17 -19.52
C GLN A 654 20.86 3.28 -18.83
N GLY A 655 20.03 2.90 -17.86
CA GLY A 655 19.12 3.78 -17.13
C GLY A 655 17.86 4.15 -17.92
N ALA A 656 16.71 4.20 -17.22
CA ALA A 656 15.40 4.46 -17.83
C ALA A 656 14.85 5.88 -17.63
N LEU A 657 15.61 6.80 -17.02
CA LEU A 657 15.13 8.13 -16.65
C LEU A 657 15.59 9.24 -17.60
N CYS A 658 14.78 10.31 -17.66
CA CYS A 658 15.07 11.61 -18.26
C CYS A 658 14.90 12.73 -17.23
N ASP A 659 15.31 13.96 -17.56
CA ASP A 659 15.20 15.17 -16.72
C ASP A 659 15.86 15.02 -15.35
N VAL A 660 16.85 14.11 -15.25
CA VAL A 660 17.57 13.79 -14.00
C VAL A 660 18.37 14.98 -13.49
N GLU A 661 18.94 15.79 -14.40
CA GLU A 661 19.73 16.96 -14.03
C GLU A 661 18.86 18.11 -13.51
N THR A 662 17.64 18.27 -14.02
CA THR A 662 16.75 19.38 -13.64
C THR A 662 15.81 19.02 -12.50
N GLY A 663 15.44 17.75 -12.34
CA GLY A 663 14.44 17.29 -11.35
C GLY A 663 13.02 17.76 -11.62
N HIS A 664 12.80 18.48 -12.72
CA HIS A 664 11.55 19.13 -13.07
C HIS A 664 11.30 18.99 -14.57
N PHE A 665 10.04 18.75 -14.92
CA PHE A 665 9.54 19.12 -16.23
C PHE A 665 9.49 20.64 -16.31
N LEU A 666 9.58 21.16 -17.53
CA LEU A 666 9.59 22.59 -17.81
C LEU A 666 8.48 23.37 -17.10
N GLU A 667 8.66 24.68 -16.97
CA GLU A 667 7.60 25.61 -16.59
C GLU A 667 6.36 25.47 -17.50
N LEU A 668 5.43 24.58 -17.18
CA LEU A 668 4.05 24.67 -17.65
C LEU A 668 3.49 25.96 -17.05
N LYS A 669 3.71 27.09 -17.72
CA LYS A 669 3.35 28.40 -17.19
C LYS A 669 1.86 28.44 -16.88
N MET A 670 1.55 28.52 -15.58
CA MET A 670 0.28 29.04 -15.11
C MET A 670 0.16 30.52 -15.52
N PRO A 671 -1.00 30.98 -16.00
CA PRO A 671 -1.32 32.40 -15.95
C PRO A 671 -1.24 32.87 -14.48
N GLY A 672 -0.17 33.57 -14.10
CA GLY A 672 -0.08 34.32 -12.84
C GLY A 672 0.85 33.79 -11.74
N LYS A 673 1.22 32.50 -11.70
CA LYS A 673 2.23 31.94 -10.74
C LYS A 673 2.89 30.66 -11.28
N PRO A 674 4.02 30.71 -12.00
CA PRO A 674 4.65 29.51 -12.53
C PRO A 674 5.28 28.69 -11.39
N ARG A 675 4.86 27.42 -11.24
CA ARG A 675 5.58 26.41 -10.47
C ARG A 675 6.00 25.29 -11.43
N PRO A 676 7.29 24.93 -11.53
CA PRO A 676 7.71 23.81 -12.37
C PRO A 676 7.13 22.50 -11.82
N LEU A 677 6.61 21.65 -12.71
CA LEU A 677 6.10 20.33 -12.35
C LEU A 677 7.27 19.40 -12.04
N SER A 678 7.21 18.65 -10.94
CA SER A 678 8.24 17.66 -10.60
C SER A 678 8.42 16.63 -11.71
N ALA A 679 9.68 16.26 -12.02
CA ALA A 679 9.98 15.14 -12.91
C ALA A 679 9.52 13.79 -12.33
N TRP A 680 9.41 13.75 -11.01
CA TRP A 680 9.20 12.56 -10.19
C TRP A 680 7.76 12.50 -9.67
N GLY A 681 7.15 11.32 -9.79
CA GLY A 681 5.84 11.03 -9.18
C GLY A 681 5.92 11.01 -7.66
N HIS A 682 4.77 11.14 -7.00
CA HIS A 682 4.70 11.39 -5.55
C HIS A 682 4.17 10.21 -4.73
N ASP A 683 3.42 9.27 -5.33
CA ASP A 683 2.80 8.17 -4.59
C ASP A 683 3.70 6.95 -4.45
N TYR A 684 4.63 6.72 -5.37
CA TYR A 684 5.70 5.74 -5.18
C TYR A 684 7.08 6.34 -5.51
N PRO A 685 7.62 7.17 -4.60
CA PRO A 685 8.76 8.03 -4.87
C PRO A 685 10.06 7.24 -5.16
N PRO A 686 11.05 7.86 -5.83
CA PRO A 686 12.31 7.21 -6.18
C PRO A 686 13.02 6.58 -4.99
N SER A 687 12.99 7.27 -3.85
CA SER A 687 13.61 6.84 -2.60
C SER A 687 13.01 5.52 -2.09
N GLU A 688 11.69 5.34 -2.16
CA GLU A 688 11.02 4.10 -1.74
C GLU A 688 11.40 2.90 -2.65
N VAL A 689 11.46 3.11 -3.96
CA VAL A 689 11.91 2.06 -4.90
C VAL A 689 13.37 1.68 -4.64
N ALA A 690 14.23 2.65 -4.32
CA ALA A 690 15.61 2.38 -3.96
C ALA A 690 15.71 1.49 -2.72
N LEU A 691 14.89 1.75 -1.69
CA LEU A 691 14.85 0.92 -0.48
C LEU A 691 14.37 -0.51 -0.75
N GLN A 692 13.31 -0.67 -1.53
CA GLN A 692 12.83 -2.01 -1.92
C GLN A 692 13.86 -2.77 -2.75
N SER A 693 14.63 -2.06 -3.58
CA SER A 693 15.71 -2.65 -4.38
C SER A 693 16.85 -3.21 -3.53
N LEU A 694 17.11 -2.64 -2.34
CA LEU A 694 18.12 -3.18 -1.42
C LEU A 694 17.65 -4.46 -0.70
N SER A 695 16.33 -4.64 -0.51
CA SER A 695 15.79 -5.78 0.23
C SER A 695 15.77 -7.09 -0.57
N GLY A 696 15.63 -7.01 -1.89
CA GLY A 696 15.65 -8.17 -2.77
C GLY A 696 15.52 -7.79 -4.24
N PRO A 697 15.98 -8.64 -5.18
CA PRO A 697 15.98 -8.32 -6.61
C PRO A 697 14.56 -8.22 -7.18
N TRP A 698 14.35 -7.27 -8.10
CA TRP A 698 13.13 -7.15 -8.90
C TRP A 698 13.05 -8.21 -10.00
N ALA A 699 14.19 -8.56 -10.60
CA ALA A 699 14.36 -9.62 -11.56
C ALA A 699 15.81 -10.10 -11.54
N ASP A 700 16.08 -11.23 -12.20
CA ASP A 700 17.45 -11.69 -12.40
C ASP A 700 18.23 -10.71 -13.32
N PRO A 701 19.56 -10.55 -13.14
CA PRO A 701 20.35 -9.57 -13.89
C PRO A 701 20.29 -9.70 -15.41
N TRP A 702 20.12 -10.92 -15.94
CA TRP A 702 20.02 -11.16 -17.39
C TRP A 702 18.75 -10.55 -18.00
N PHE A 703 17.77 -10.16 -17.18
CA PHE A 703 16.50 -9.61 -17.64
C PHE A 703 16.69 -8.27 -18.37
N ALA A 704 17.82 -7.60 -18.17
CA ALA A 704 18.22 -6.38 -18.88
C ALA A 704 18.17 -6.50 -20.42
N GLU A 705 18.30 -7.70 -21.00
CA GLU A 705 18.14 -7.89 -22.46
C GLU A 705 16.71 -7.61 -22.94
N MET A 706 15.70 -7.78 -22.08
CA MET A 706 14.32 -7.40 -22.43
C MET A 706 14.08 -5.89 -22.39
N ILE A 707 14.98 -5.14 -21.75
CA ILE A 707 14.88 -3.70 -21.52
C ILE A 707 15.83 -2.99 -22.50
N ASP A 708 17.13 -3.03 -22.21
CA ASP A 708 18.19 -2.34 -22.97
C ASP A 708 18.57 -3.10 -24.24
N GLY A 709 18.62 -4.43 -24.15
CA GLY A 709 18.98 -5.30 -25.28
C GLY A 709 17.81 -5.61 -26.21
N LYS A 710 16.65 -4.95 -26.02
CA LYS A 710 15.40 -5.32 -26.67
C LYS A 710 15.55 -5.33 -28.18
N PRO A 711 15.09 -6.39 -28.89
CA PRO A 711 15.10 -6.39 -30.34
C PRO A 711 14.10 -5.37 -30.86
N LEU A 712 14.59 -4.39 -31.63
CA LEU A 712 13.78 -3.46 -32.41
C LEU A 712 13.86 -3.86 -33.90
N PRO A 713 12.74 -3.90 -34.63
CA PRO A 713 11.38 -3.62 -34.15
C PRO A 713 10.86 -4.66 -33.16
N TRP A 714 10.02 -4.21 -32.22
CA TRP A 714 9.38 -5.03 -31.19
C TRP A 714 7.88 -5.11 -31.43
N TYR A 715 7.27 -6.24 -31.06
CA TYR A 715 5.82 -6.35 -30.96
C TYR A 715 5.41 -6.98 -29.64
N SER A 716 4.21 -6.65 -29.20
CA SER A 716 3.53 -7.32 -28.10
C SER A 716 2.06 -7.50 -28.45
N ILE A 717 1.56 -8.73 -28.34
CA ILE A 717 0.14 -9.05 -28.43
C ILE A 717 -0.23 -9.72 -27.11
N VAL A 718 -1.09 -9.07 -26.33
CA VAL A 718 -1.43 -9.53 -24.98
C VAL A 718 -2.92 -9.45 -24.71
N GLU A 719 -3.44 -10.46 -24.02
CA GLU A 719 -4.80 -10.46 -23.50
C GLU A 719 -4.86 -9.63 -22.21
N LYS A 720 -5.78 -8.66 -22.17
CA LYS A 720 -6.13 -7.85 -21.00
C LYS A 720 -7.61 -8.02 -20.69
N LYS A 721 -7.94 -8.53 -19.50
CA LYS A 721 -9.34 -8.57 -19.04
C LYS A 721 -9.70 -7.27 -18.33
N VAL A 722 -10.54 -6.48 -18.98
CA VAL A 722 -11.21 -5.31 -18.39
C VAL A 722 -12.73 -5.50 -18.32
N VAL A 723 -13.28 -6.36 -19.19
CA VAL A 723 -14.66 -6.88 -19.15
C VAL A 723 -14.65 -8.40 -18.98
N ALA A 724 -15.83 -9.02 -18.81
CA ALA A 724 -15.95 -10.47 -18.57
C ALA A 724 -15.30 -11.33 -19.67
N ASP A 725 -15.32 -10.84 -20.93
CA ASP A 725 -14.64 -11.42 -22.08
C ASP A 725 -13.31 -10.66 -22.30
N GLY A 726 -12.16 -11.34 -22.32
CA GLY A 726 -10.86 -10.69 -22.47
C GLY A 726 -10.70 -9.89 -23.77
N ASP A 727 -9.92 -8.80 -23.71
CA ASP A 727 -9.63 -7.93 -24.85
C ASP A 727 -8.13 -7.99 -25.21
N TRP A 728 -7.76 -7.47 -26.37
CA TRP A 728 -6.40 -7.55 -26.90
C TRP A 728 -5.74 -6.18 -26.95
N VAL A 729 -4.54 -6.11 -26.38
CA VAL A 729 -3.63 -4.98 -26.51
C VAL A 729 -2.55 -5.36 -27.51
N THR A 730 -2.33 -4.46 -28.47
CA THR A 730 -1.26 -4.58 -29.46
C THR A 730 -0.31 -3.41 -29.27
N THR A 731 0.98 -3.70 -29.18
CA THR A 731 2.04 -2.69 -29.10
C THR A 731 3.09 -2.99 -30.15
N TYR A 732 3.61 -1.95 -30.80
CA TYR A 732 4.71 -2.03 -31.76
C TYR A 732 5.71 -0.92 -31.51
N PHE A 733 7.01 -1.26 -31.51
CA PHE A 733 8.10 -0.30 -31.42
C PHE A 733 8.94 -0.36 -32.70
N GLY A 734 9.11 0.81 -33.34
CA GLY A 734 10.17 1.05 -34.32
C GLY A 734 11.49 1.37 -33.62
N GLU A 735 12.41 2.01 -34.33
CA GLU A 735 13.69 2.46 -33.73
C GLU A 735 13.49 3.76 -32.93
N ASN A 736 12.65 4.66 -33.45
CA ASN A 736 12.45 6.02 -32.94
C ASN A 736 11.00 6.33 -32.53
N TYR A 737 10.10 5.35 -32.59
CA TYR A 737 8.69 5.53 -32.26
C TYR A 737 8.05 4.27 -31.68
N GLY A 738 6.94 4.44 -30.99
CA GLY A 738 6.08 3.35 -30.55
C GLY A 738 4.60 3.69 -30.73
N LEU A 739 3.80 2.66 -30.99
CA LEU A 739 2.35 2.74 -31.14
C LEU A 739 1.69 1.58 -30.37
N SER A 740 0.75 1.91 -29.49
CA SER A 740 -0.02 0.92 -28.74
C SER A 740 -1.52 1.22 -28.81
N SER A 741 -2.33 0.18 -28.83
CA SER A 741 -3.79 0.30 -28.74
C SER A 741 -4.46 -0.91 -28.11
N ILE A 742 -5.70 -0.71 -27.65
CA ILE A 742 -6.61 -1.75 -27.17
C ILE A 742 -7.82 -1.88 -28.11
N ARG A 743 -8.12 -3.12 -28.51
CA ARG A 743 -9.02 -3.42 -29.63
C ARG A 743 -10.48 -3.03 -29.37
N LEU A 744 -11.08 -3.41 -28.25
CA LEU A 744 -12.53 -3.33 -28.05
C LEU A 744 -12.97 -2.45 -26.87
N THR A 745 -12.22 -2.42 -25.80
CA THR A 745 -12.66 -1.85 -24.53
C THR A 745 -12.26 -0.40 -24.49
N PRO A 746 -13.22 0.54 -24.40
CA PRO A 746 -12.91 1.94 -24.15
C PRO A 746 -12.04 2.07 -22.90
N GLN A 747 -10.90 2.71 -23.06
CA GLN A 747 -10.01 3.11 -21.98
C GLN A 747 -9.89 4.62 -21.99
N ARG A 748 -9.34 5.17 -20.92
CA ARG A 748 -9.03 6.60 -20.88
C ARG A 748 -7.95 6.94 -21.89
N ILE A 749 -6.93 6.08 -21.96
CA ILE A 749 -5.94 6.04 -23.03
C ILE A 749 -6.15 4.72 -23.76
N HIS A 750 -6.76 4.75 -24.94
CA HIS A 750 -7.03 3.56 -25.76
C HIS A 750 -6.08 3.44 -26.96
N VAL A 751 -5.47 4.55 -27.36
CA VAL A 751 -4.37 4.62 -28.32
C VAL A 751 -3.30 5.52 -27.72
N LEU A 752 -2.04 5.13 -27.83
CA LEU A 752 -0.91 5.96 -27.44
C LEU A 752 0.20 5.80 -28.47
N GLY A 753 0.57 6.92 -29.12
CA GLY A 753 1.75 7.02 -29.96
C GLY A 753 2.80 7.90 -29.28
N GLN A 754 4.07 7.50 -29.29
CA GLN A 754 5.16 8.34 -28.83
C GLN A 754 6.37 8.19 -29.76
N TRP A 755 7.14 9.26 -29.90
CA TRP A 755 8.33 9.27 -30.76
C TRP A 755 9.39 10.21 -30.21
N ARG A 756 10.65 9.98 -30.60
CA ARG A 756 11.74 10.91 -30.35
C ARG A 756 12.04 11.71 -31.61
N ARG A 757 12.37 12.99 -31.43
CA ARG A 757 12.74 13.89 -32.55
C ARG A 757 14.17 13.71 -33.04
N ARG A 758 15.03 13.16 -32.19
CA ARG A 758 16.48 13.06 -32.39
C ARG A 758 16.93 11.61 -32.30
N PRO A 759 18.00 11.20 -33.02
CA PRO A 759 18.50 9.83 -32.98
C PRO A 759 19.21 9.51 -31.65
N GLU A 760 19.63 10.52 -30.88
CA GLU A 760 20.17 10.33 -29.54
C GLU A 760 19.10 9.82 -28.56
N LEU A 761 19.54 9.15 -27.48
CA LEU A 761 18.64 8.81 -26.39
C LEU A 761 18.11 10.09 -25.74
N PRO A 762 16.81 10.15 -25.40
CA PRO A 762 16.21 11.34 -24.81
C PRO A 762 16.83 11.63 -23.45
N ALA A 763 17.28 12.87 -23.27
CA ALA A 763 17.74 13.38 -21.99
C ALA A 763 16.62 14.13 -21.26
N SER A 764 15.62 14.61 -22.01
CA SER A 764 14.48 15.37 -21.49
C SER A 764 13.18 14.95 -22.17
N MET A 765 12.05 15.10 -21.47
CA MET A 765 10.72 14.95 -22.08
C MET A 765 10.45 15.94 -23.22
N ARG A 766 11.27 16.99 -23.37
CA ARG A 766 11.29 17.82 -24.58
C ARG A 766 11.58 17.03 -25.84
N ASP A 767 12.35 15.95 -25.73
CA ASP A 767 12.79 15.16 -26.88
C ASP A 767 11.68 14.27 -27.43
N ILE A 768 10.59 14.12 -26.68
CA ILE A 768 9.49 13.20 -26.96
C ILE A 768 8.26 13.95 -27.47
N GLY A 769 7.71 13.46 -28.57
CA GLY A 769 6.36 13.78 -29.01
C GLY A 769 5.37 12.71 -28.55
N THR A 770 4.11 13.11 -28.32
CA THR A 770 3.03 12.18 -27.92
C THR A 770 1.78 12.41 -28.76
N LEU A 771 1.08 11.33 -29.10
CA LEU A 771 -0.19 11.29 -29.80
C LEU A 771 -1.23 10.55 -28.94
N ASP A 772 -2.36 11.20 -28.70
CA ASP A 772 -3.60 10.59 -28.18
C ASP A 772 -4.76 10.88 -29.15
N LEU A 773 -5.72 9.96 -29.22
CA LEU A 773 -6.88 10.06 -30.10
C LEU A 773 -8.14 9.91 -29.27
N ARG A 774 -9.16 10.75 -29.46
CA ARG A 774 -10.45 10.57 -28.77
C ARG A 774 -11.61 11.39 -29.32
N MET A 775 -12.83 11.03 -28.93
CA MET A 775 -14.01 11.87 -29.14
C MET A 775 -14.02 13.06 -28.20
N GLY A 776 -14.55 14.19 -28.68
CA GLY A 776 -15.00 15.26 -27.79
C GLY A 776 -16.02 16.19 -28.42
N PHE A 777 -16.56 17.09 -27.60
CA PHE A 777 -17.54 18.09 -27.99
C PHE A 777 -17.11 19.48 -27.52
N ASN A 778 -17.54 20.53 -28.21
CA ASN A 778 -17.10 21.91 -27.97
C ASN A 778 -15.55 21.96 -27.98
N GLN A 779 -14.94 22.01 -26.80
CA GLN A 779 -13.51 21.75 -26.62
C GLN A 779 -13.28 20.28 -26.25
N THR A 780 -12.56 19.52 -27.10
CA THR A 780 -12.18 18.14 -26.74
C THR A 780 -11.34 18.14 -25.46
N ARG A 781 -11.86 17.50 -24.43
CA ARG A 781 -11.21 17.43 -23.14
C ARG A 781 -10.15 16.32 -23.13
N ILE A 782 -8.88 16.69 -22.95
CA ILE A 782 -7.75 15.77 -22.81
C ILE A 782 -7.36 15.64 -21.34
N ALA A 783 -7.35 16.77 -20.61
CA ALA A 783 -7.13 16.81 -19.16
C ALA A 783 -8.28 16.15 -18.37
N GLU A 784 -8.01 15.80 -17.12
CA GLU A 784 -8.96 15.12 -16.24
C GLU A 784 -10.14 15.99 -15.82
N ASP A 785 -11.27 15.31 -15.67
CA ASP A 785 -12.51 15.82 -15.10
C ASP A 785 -12.60 15.58 -13.57
N GLY A 786 -11.70 14.76 -13.02
CA GLY A 786 -11.63 14.44 -11.58
C GLY A 786 -10.34 13.70 -11.20
N ALA A 787 -10.22 13.26 -9.94
CA ALA A 787 -9.03 12.58 -9.41
C ALA A 787 -8.75 11.28 -10.17
N GLY A 788 -7.85 11.37 -11.16
CA GLY A 788 -7.64 10.36 -12.17
C GLY A 788 -9.00 9.93 -12.70
N VAL A 789 -9.74 10.82 -13.39
CA VAL A 789 -10.98 10.50 -14.13
C VAL A 789 -11.01 11.32 -15.40
N ILE A 790 -11.27 10.68 -16.54
CA ILE A 790 -11.57 11.37 -17.80
C ILE A 790 -12.90 10.86 -18.33
N SER A 791 -13.76 11.77 -18.77
CA SER A 791 -15.11 11.53 -19.27
C SER A 791 -15.12 10.61 -20.48
N GLU A 792 -16.07 9.67 -20.49
CA GLU A 792 -16.25 8.70 -21.57
C GLU A 792 -17.08 9.31 -22.72
N GLN A 793 -16.55 10.34 -23.37
CA GLN A 793 -17.26 11.09 -24.43
C GLN A 793 -17.48 10.29 -25.72
N GLY A 794 -16.81 9.14 -25.88
CA GLY A 794 -16.87 8.31 -27.06
C GLY A 794 -16.71 6.82 -26.79
N ARG A 795 -17.08 6.01 -27.78
CA ARG A 795 -16.78 4.58 -27.86
C ARG A 795 -15.79 4.35 -29.00
N TYR A 796 -14.91 3.37 -28.82
CA TYR A 796 -13.77 3.16 -29.71
C TYR A 796 -13.62 1.70 -30.11
N ARG A 797 -13.05 1.47 -31.28
CA ARG A 797 -12.53 0.17 -31.74
C ARG A 797 -11.23 0.40 -32.48
N THR A 798 -10.25 -0.49 -32.29
CA THR A 798 -8.97 -0.37 -32.98
C THR A 798 -8.60 -1.67 -33.71
N CYS A 799 -8.12 -1.54 -34.94
CA CYS A 799 -7.38 -2.58 -35.62
C CYS A 799 -5.93 -2.10 -35.80
N GLN A 800 -5.00 -2.67 -35.03
CA GLN A 800 -3.59 -2.35 -35.15
C GLN A 800 -2.82 -3.53 -35.74
N HIS A 801 -1.97 -3.23 -36.71
CA HIS A 801 -0.96 -4.14 -37.23
C HIS A 801 0.37 -3.40 -37.32
N ARG A 802 1.35 -3.80 -36.52
CA ARG A 802 2.66 -3.15 -36.44
C ARG A 802 2.50 -1.64 -36.19
N ASN A 803 3.08 -0.82 -37.06
CA ASN A 803 3.09 0.64 -37.05
C ASN A 803 1.82 1.29 -37.62
N LYS A 804 0.83 0.49 -38.03
CA LYS A 804 -0.42 0.94 -38.66
C LYS A 804 -1.60 0.69 -37.73
N LEU A 805 -2.47 1.67 -37.62
CA LEU A 805 -3.68 1.64 -36.80
C LEU A 805 -4.86 2.18 -37.60
N LEU A 806 -5.98 1.46 -37.54
CA LEU A 806 -7.29 1.94 -37.97
C LEU A 806 -8.18 2.03 -36.73
N MET A 807 -8.49 3.26 -36.31
CA MET A 807 -9.35 3.54 -35.15
C MET A 807 -10.72 4.00 -35.61
N LEU A 808 -11.76 3.28 -35.19
CA LEU A 808 -13.15 3.67 -35.33
C LEU A 808 -13.61 4.33 -34.03
N ALA A 809 -14.37 5.41 -34.17
CA ALA A 809 -14.96 6.13 -33.05
C ALA A 809 -16.40 6.53 -33.33
N ARG A 810 -17.18 6.61 -32.25
CA ARG A 810 -18.51 7.22 -32.26
C ARG A 810 -18.80 7.94 -30.94
N PRO A 811 -19.71 8.93 -30.93
CA PRO A 811 -20.13 9.61 -29.71
C PRO A 811 -20.78 8.64 -28.71
N ASN A 812 -20.53 8.83 -27.41
CA ASN A 812 -21.26 8.13 -26.36
C ASN A 812 -22.60 8.82 -26.11
N ALA A 813 -23.68 8.31 -26.72
CA ALA A 813 -24.99 8.93 -26.68
C ALA A 813 -25.54 9.10 -25.24
N GLU A 814 -25.31 8.12 -24.36
CA GLU A 814 -25.76 8.17 -22.96
C GLU A 814 -25.08 9.31 -22.20
N TYR A 815 -23.76 9.45 -22.35
CA TYR A 815 -23.01 10.53 -21.73
C TYR A 815 -23.45 11.89 -22.27
N LEU A 816 -23.55 12.02 -23.60
CA LEU A 816 -23.85 13.29 -24.27
C LEU A 816 -25.29 13.76 -24.07
N ALA A 817 -26.25 12.86 -23.82
CA ALA A 817 -27.64 13.24 -23.52
C ALA A 817 -27.77 14.12 -22.27
N SER A 818 -26.81 14.03 -21.33
CA SER A 818 -26.76 14.87 -20.13
C SER A 818 -26.11 16.25 -20.34
N GLN A 819 -25.47 16.45 -21.49
CA GLN A 819 -24.72 17.67 -21.79
C GLN A 819 -25.61 18.72 -22.45
N LYS A 820 -25.43 20.00 -22.11
CA LYS A 820 -26.19 21.11 -22.68
C LYS A 820 -25.32 21.92 -23.63
N ALA A 821 -25.95 22.54 -24.64
CA ALA A 821 -25.30 23.47 -25.55
C ALA A 821 -24.07 22.90 -26.30
N ILE A 822 -24.23 21.72 -26.91
CA ILE A 822 -23.23 21.15 -27.81
C ILE A 822 -23.25 21.93 -29.14
N THR A 823 -22.18 22.67 -29.45
CA THR A 823 -21.99 23.45 -30.69
C THR A 823 -20.97 22.81 -31.65
N SER A 824 -20.12 21.91 -31.14
CA SER A 824 -19.31 21.02 -31.97
C SER A 824 -19.22 19.61 -31.40
N LEU A 825 -19.04 18.64 -32.28
CA LEU A 825 -18.80 17.24 -31.95
C LEU A 825 -17.79 16.66 -32.95
N GLN A 826 -16.71 16.08 -32.45
CA GLN A 826 -15.57 15.68 -33.26
C GLN A 826 -14.83 14.46 -32.70
N CYS A 827 -14.12 13.75 -33.57
CA CYS A 827 -12.98 12.93 -33.18
C CYS A 827 -11.71 13.76 -33.34
N THR A 828 -10.81 13.70 -32.36
CA THR A 828 -9.65 14.57 -32.28
C THR A 828 -8.39 13.74 -32.17
N ALA A 829 -7.38 14.06 -32.98
CA ALA A 829 -5.99 13.67 -32.72
C ALA A 829 -5.30 14.82 -31.97
N ALA A 830 -4.81 14.55 -30.77
CA ALA A 830 -4.09 15.50 -29.94
C ALA A 830 -2.60 15.15 -29.93
N LEU A 831 -1.78 16.08 -30.45
CA LEU A 831 -0.33 15.91 -30.49
C LEU A 831 0.34 16.88 -29.53
N PHE A 832 1.30 16.37 -28.75
CA PHE A 832 2.04 17.11 -27.74
C PHE A 832 3.51 17.26 -28.15
N ASN A 833 4.04 18.47 -27.99
CA ASN A 833 5.43 18.80 -28.25
C ASN A 833 5.87 19.97 -27.33
N TYR A 834 6.94 19.78 -26.56
CA TYR A 834 7.35 20.70 -25.48
C TYR A 834 8.66 21.47 -25.74
N GLU A 835 9.15 21.50 -26.97
CA GLU A 835 10.43 22.16 -27.33
C GLU A 835 10.39 23.69 -27.18
N GLY A 836 9.22 24.32 -27.39
CA GLY A 836 9.08 25.76 -27.66
C GLY A 836 8.69 26.67 -26.48
N PHE A 837 9.02 26.34 -25.23
CA PHE A 837 8.75 27.25 -24.10
C PHE A 837 9.62 28.52 -24.19
N GLY A 838 8.99 29.68 -24.43
CA GLY A 838 9.67 30.97 -24.66
C GLY A 838 9.30 31.68 -25.96
N GLY A 839 8.37 31.14 -26.75
CA GLY A 839 7.79 31.81 -27.93
C GLY A 839 8.27 31.28 -29.28
N ALA A 840 9.13 30.26 -29.33
CA ALA A 840 9.68 29.72 -30.58
C ALA A 840 8.81 28.63 -31.25
N GLY A 841 7.78 28.11 -30.58
CA GLY A 841 6.93 27.03 -31.10
C GLY A 841 7.67 25.70 -31.31
N PRO A 842 6.96 24.61 -31.67
CA PRO A 842 7.60 23.34 -32.04
C PRO A 842 8.37 23.43 -33.37
N THR A 843 9.52 22.74 -33.51
CA THR A 843 10.31 22.71 -34.76
C THR A 843 9.81 21.72 -35.82
N TRP A 844 8.83 20.88 -35.49
CA TRP A 844 8.23 19.95 -36.44
C TRP A 844 7.65 20.67 -37.67
N SER A 845 7.44 19.93 -38.75
CA SER A 845 6.73 20.44 -39.93
C SER A 845 5.49 19.61 -40.20
N VAL A 846 4.38 20.30 -40.45
CA VAL A 846 3.07 19.70 -40.69
C VAL A 846 2.69 19.94 -42.14
N PHE A 847 2.19 18.91 -42.81
CA PHE A 847 1.73 18.97 -44.19
C PHE A 847 0.31 18.42 -44.29
N VAL A 848 -0.48 18.99 -45.20
CA VAL A 848 -1.72 18.38 -45.70
C VAL A 848 -1.43 17.95 -47.13
N ASP A 849 -1.38 16.64 -47.35
CA ASP A 849 -0.78 16.01 -48.52
C ASP A 849 0.64 16.57 -48.76
N ASP A 850 0.85 17.30 -49.85
CA ASP A 850 2.14 17.92 -50.19
C ASP A 850 2.25 19.38 -49.74
N ARG A 851 1.15 19.96 -49.25
CA ARG A 851 1.10 21.36 -48.84
C ARG A 851 1.57 21.50 -47.40
N ARG A 852 2.72 22.16 -47.21
CA ARG A 852 3.20 22.57 -45.88
C ARG A 852 2.22 23.56 -45.23
N ILE A 853 1.98 23.39 -43.94
CA ILE A 853 1.15 24.26 -43.11
C ILE A 853 2.06 25.18 -42.30
N ASP A 854 2.07 26.46 -42.66
CA ASP A 854 2.94 27.45 -42.02
C ASP A 854 2.27 28.22 -40.86
N ALA A 855 0.95 28.10 -40.70
CA ALA A 855 0.20 28.72 -39.61
C ALA A 855 -1.08 27.93 -39.25
N LEU A 856 -1.51 28.04 -38.00
CA LEU A 856 -2.77 27.49 -37.49
C LEU A 856 -3.73 28.64 -37.08
N PRO A 857 -5.05 28.47 -37.22
CA PRO A 857 -5.73 27.26 -37.68
C PRO A 857 -5.63 27.06 -39.19
N ALA A 858 -5.68 25.79 -39.63
CA ALA A 858 -5.73 25.39 -41.04
C ALA A 858 -6.89 24.40 -41.28
N THR A 859 -7.28 24.22 -42.54
CA THR A 859 -8.36 23.29 -42.93
C THR A 859 -7.84 22.20 -43.88
N ALA A 860 -8.47 21.04 -43.78
CA ALA A 860 -8.32 19.91 -44.71
C ALA A 860 -9.70 19.28 -44.98
N ALA A 861 -9.75 18.37 -45.94
CA ALA A 861 -10.93 17.61 -46.31
C ALA A 861 -10.74 16.11 -46.04
N PHE A 862 -11.84 15.35 -45.97
CA PHE A 862 -11.77 13.89 -45.99
C PHE A 862 -11.08 13.40 -47.27
N GLY A 863 -10.28 12.34 -47.15
CA GLY A 863 -9.44 11.82 -48.23
C GLY A 863 -8.01 12.40 -48.27
N GLN A 864 -7.78 13.57 -47.66
CA GLN A 864 -6.43 14.12 -47.50
C GLN A 864 -5.70 13.48 -46.31
N VAL A 865 -4.37 13.46 -46.36
CA VAL A 865 -3.51 12.98 -45.26
C VAL A 865 -2.80 14.14 -44.57
N ILE A 866 -2.78 14.13 -43.23
CA ILE A 866 -1.94 15.03 -42.45
C ILE A 866 -0.63 14.31 -42.15
N LEU A 867 0.49 14.88 -42.59
CA LEU A 867 1.83 14.35 -42.32
C LEU A 867 2.54 15.23 -41.30
N VAL A 868 3.24 14.61 -40.37
CA VAL A 868 4.10 15.29 -39.40
C VAL A 868 5.52 14.76 -39.56
N HIS A 869 6.45 15.68 -39.73
CA HIS A 869 7.89 15.42 -39.75
C HIS A 869 8.52 16.08 -38.52
N ASP A 870 9.01 15.26 -37.60
CA ASP A 870 9.65 15.70 -36.36
C ASP A 870 11.02 15.02 -36.23
N GLY A 871 12.00 15.63 -36.91
CA GLY A 871 13.37 15.13 -37.03
C GLY A 871 13.44 13.70 -37.57
N VAL A 872 13.87 12.73 -36.76
CA VAL A 872 14.03 11.33 -37.20
C VAL A 872 12.73 10.53 -37.27
N SER A 873 11.61 11.11 -36.85
CA SER A 873 10.31 10.43 -36.73
C SER A 873 9.23 11.06 -37.61
N TYR A 874 8.38 10.19 -38.17
CA TYR A 874 7.37 10.55 -39.16
C TYR A 874 6.01 10.00 -38.76
N LEU A 875 4.94 10.78 -38.96
CA LEU A 875 3.57 10.36 -38.71
C LEU A 875 2.70 10.70 -39.92
N ALA A 876 1.78 9.80 -40.24
CA ALA A 876 0.68 10.02 -41.16
C ALA A 876 -0.65 9.80 -40.42
N ILE A 877 -1.53 10.81 -40.47
CA ILE A 877 -2.84 10.80 -39.83
C ILE A 877 -3.87 11.09 -40.93
N ARG A 878 -4.71 10.10 -41.25
CA ARG A 878 -5.77 10.22 -42.25
C ARG A 878 -7.13 10.13 -41.56
N PRO A 879 -7.91 11.22 -41.49
CA PRO A 879 -9.27 11.19 -40.96
C PRO A 879 -10.17 10.23 -41.75
N LEU A 880 -10.96 9.42 -41.05
CA LEU A 880 -11.94 8.55 -41.71
C LEU A 880 -13.14 9.37 -42.20
N PRO A 881 -13.73 9.04 -43.36
CA PRO A 881 -15.00 9.61 -43.79
C PRO A 881 -16.02 9.59 -42.64
N SER A 882 -16.46 10.78 -42.22
CA SER A 882 -17.28 10.93 -41.01
C SER A 882 -18.72 11.27 -41.32
N THR A 883 -19.64 10.78 -40.48
CA THR A 883 -21.08 11.07 -40.60
C THR A 883 -21.31 12.57 -40.47
N ASP A 884 -22.00 13.17 -41.46
CA ASP A 884 -22.39 14.57 -41.37
C ASP A 884 -23.67 14.71 -40.52
N LEU A 885 -23.51 15.38 -39.39
CA LEU A 885 -24.60 15.75 -38.48
C LEU A 885 -24.97 17.24 -38.62
N GLY A 886 -24.36 17.96 -39.56
CA GLY A 886 -24.58 19.38 -39.82
C GLY A 886 -23.32 20.22 -39.65
N ARG A 887 -22.13 19.69 -39.97
CA ARG A 887 -20.86 20.43 -39.87
C ARG A 887 -20.72 21.52 -40.93
N ASP A 888 -19.96 22.56 -40.63
CA ASP A 888 -19.56 23.60 -41.59
C ASP A 888 -18.10 23.47 -42.08
N SER A 889 -17.35 22.55 -41.48
CA SER A 889 -15.96 22.24 -41.78
C SER A 889 -15.76 20.74 -41.58
N GLU A 890 -15.01 20.09 -42.47
CA GLU A 890 -14.70 18.67 -42.33
C GLU A 890 -13.59 18.47 -41.31
N ILE A 891 -12.38 18.95 -41.65
CA ILE A 891 -11.19 18.83 -40.83
C ILE A 891 -10.62 20.20 -40.49
N ARG A 892 -10.31 20.45 -39.21
CA ARG A 892 -9.52 21.62 -38.79
C ARG A 892 -8.28 21.19 -38.01
N LEU A 893 -7.18 21.86 -38.32
CA LEU A 893 -5.94 21.81 -37.57
C LEU A 893 -5.89 23.08 -36.73
N GLU A 894 -5.77 22.97 -35.42
CA GLU A 894 -5.87 24.10 -34.48
C GLU A 894 -4.76 24.02 -33.43
N PRO A 895 -4.28 25.17 -32.90
CA PRO A 895 -3.44 25.14 -31.71
C PRO A 895 -4.27 24.68 -30.51
N GLY A 896 -3.70 23.85 -29.64
CA GLY A 896 -4.39 23.47 -28.40
C GLY A 896 -4.57 24.67 -27.48
N ILE A 897 -5.66 24.68 -26.73
CA ILE A 897 -5.94 25.65 -25.66
C ILE A 897 -5.56 24.99 -24.33
N PRO A 898 -4.90 25.69 -23.38
CA PRO A 898 -4.60 25.16 -22.05
C PRO A 898 -5.84 24.59 -21.35
N GLN A 899 -5.66 23.43 -20.71
CA GLN A 899 -6.68 22.73 -19.93
C GLN A 899 -6.16 22.47 -18.52
N GLU A 900 -6.85 22.99 -17.51
CA GLU A 900 -6.51 22.81 -16.10
C GLU A 900 -7.18 21.53 -15.55
N PRO A 901 -6.45 20.52 -15.06
CA PRO A 901 -7.02 19.32 -14.45
C PRO A 901 -7.84 19.64 -13.20
N ALA A 902 -9.01 19.01 -13.05
CA ALA A 902 -9.90 19.28 -11.92
C ALA A 902 -9.32 18.95 -10.53
N HIS A 903 -8.38 18.00 -10.45
CA HIS A 903 -7.79 17.54 -9.18
C HIS A 903 -6.45 18.21 -8.86
N HIS A 904 -5.73 18.71 -9.87
CA HIS A 904 -4.40 19.32 -9.77
C HIS A 904 -4.44 20.72 -10.39
N GLY A 905 -5.29 21.60 -9.83
CA GLY A 905 -5.62 22.95 -10.34
C GLY A 905 -4.47 23.97 -10.41
N GLU A 906 -3.23 23.49 -10.41
CA GLU A 906 -2.01 24.28 -10.57
C GLU A 906 -1.18 23.83 -11.79
N THR A 907 -1.70 22.92 -12.61
CA THR A 907 -1.05 22.41 -13.83
C THR A 907 -1.90 22.72 -15.07
N ASN A 908 -1.27 23.04 -16.20
CA ASN A 908 -1.96 23.21 -17.48
C ASN A 908 -1.48 22.18 -18.50
N ILE A 909 -2.41 21.42 -19.07
CA ILE A 909 -2.14 20.49 -20.17
C ILE A 909 -2.56 21.17 -21.47
N GLN A 910 -1.64 21.26 -22.43
CA GLN A 910 -1.89 21.92 -23.70
C GLN A 910 -1.30 21.09 -24.85
N PRO A 911 -2.14 20.53 -25.74
CA PRO A 911 -1.68 19.97 -27.01
C PRO A 911 -1.02 21.05 -27.87
N ALA A 912 0.07 20.70 -28.55
CA ALA A 912 0.71 21.58 -29.52
C ALA A 912 -0.10 21.68 -30.83
N LEU A 913 -0.77 20.60 -31.21
CA LEU A 913 -1.63 20.52 -32.39
C LEU A 913 -2.87 19.66 -32.07
N LEU A 914 -4.04 20.16 -32.45
CA LEU A 914 -5.29 19.42 -32.50
C LEU A 914 -5.72 19.23 -33.95
N ILE A 915 -6.06 18.00 -34.33
CA ILE A 915 -6.67 17.69 -35.63
C ILE A 915 -8.08 17.19 -35.36
N HIS A 916 -9.08 18.01 -35.68
CA HIS A 916 -10.49 17.71 -35.47
C HIS A 916 -11.12 17.17 -36.74
N ALA A 917 -11.69 15.97 -36.67
CA ALA A 917 -12.62 15.44 -37.67
C ALA A 917 -14.06 15.64 -37.17
N PHE A 918 -14.76 16.62 -37.74
CA PHE A 918 -16.07 17.03 -37.23
C PHE A 918 -17.20 16.14 -37.73
N LEU A 919 -18.06 15.75 -36.79
CA LEU A 919 -19.41 15.25 -37.05
C LEU A 919 -20.40 16.42 -37.11
N TYR A 920 -20.26 17.39 -36.19
CA TYR A 920 -21.07 18.59 -36.09
C TYR A 920 -20.18 19.79 -35.74
N ARG A 921 -20.49 20.95 -36.32
CA ARG A 921 -19.88 22.24 -35.96
C ARG A 921 -20.72 23.38 -36.52
N ARG A 922 -21.30 24.18 -35.63
CA ARG A 922 -22.06 25.41 -35.95
C ARG A 922 -21.99 26.37 -34.75
N ASP A 923 -22.36 27.63 -34.97
CA ASP A 923 -22.60 28.58 -33.87
C ASP A 923 -23.89 28.23 -33.09
N ALA A 924 -24.79 27.46 -33.70
CA ALA A 924 -26.01 26.96 -33.07
C ALA A 924 -25.77 25.67 -32.28
N VAL A 925 -26.63 25.45 -31.28
CA VAL A 925 -26.69 24.17 -30.55
C VAL A 925 -27.22 23.07 -31.47
N ILE A 926 -26.65 21.87 -31.34
CA ILE A 926 -27.10 20.70 -32.09
C ILE A 926 -28.60 20.42 -31.86
N PRO A 927 -29.40 20.22 -32.93
CA PRO A 927 -30.82 19.88 -32.78
C PRO A 927 -31.01 18.52 -32.11
N GLU A 928 -32.08 18.37 -31.32
CA GLU A 928 -32.41 17.13 -30.61
C GLU A 928 -32.60 15.93 -31.54
N GLU A 929 -33.21 16.14 -32.71
CA GLU A 929 -33.35 15.13 -33.76
C GLU A 929 -31.98 14.62 -34.26
N THR A 930 -31.02 15.53 -34.42
CA THR A 930 -29.65 15.19 -34.81
C THR A 930 -28.94 14.41 -33.69
N ALA A 931 -29.17 14.77 -32.42
CA ALA A 931 -28.61 14.05 -31.28
C ALA A 931 -29.07 12.59 -31.23
N GLY A 932 -30.28 12.28 -31.69
CA GLY A 932 -30.79 10.91 -31.85
C GLY A 932 -29.93 10.00 -32.76
N ARG A 933 -29.06 10.59 -33.60
CA ARG A 933 -28.18 9.85 -34.54
C ARG A 933 -26.80 9.53 -33.97
N PHE A 934 -26.48 9.92 -32.73
CA PHE A 934 -25.16 9.72 -32.12
C PHE A 934 -24.73 8.25 -32.08
N ALA A 935 -25.63 7.34 -31.72
CA ALA A 935 -25.31 5.92 -31.59
C ALA A 935 -24.86 5.26 -32.91
N THR A 936 -25.27 5.82 -34.05
CA THR A 936 -24.95 5.30 -35.40
C THR A 936 -23.92 6.16 -36.14
N ALA A 937 -23.51 7.30 -35.59
CA ALA A 937 -22.51 8.15 -36.21
C ALA A 937 -21.15 7.44 -36.24
N ARG A 938 -20.39 7.63 -37.33
CA ARG A 938 -19.08 7.01 -37.57
C ARG A 938 -18.05 8.11 -37.85
N THR A 939 -16.87 7.98 -37.27
CA THR A 939 -15.69 8.83 -37.45
C THR A 939 -14.45 8.05 -37.01
N GLY A 940 -13.26 8.62 -37.14
CA GLY A 940 -12.03 8.05 -36.58
C GLY A 940 -10.79 8.48 -37.36
N PHE A 941 -9.70 7.72 -37.20
CA PHE A 941 -8.44 7.97 -37.89
C PHE A 941 -7.77 6.68 -38.33
N ALA A 942 -7.15 6.69 -39.51
CA ALA A 942 -6.03 5.81 -39.81
C ALA A 942 -4.73 6.52 -39.42
N VAL A 943 -3.85 5.83 -38.70
CA VAL A 943 -2.55 6.34 -38.25
C VAL A 943 -1.46 5.38 -38.70
N GLU A 944 -0.40 5.93 -39.28
CA GLU A 944 0.82 5.20 -39.61
C GLU A 944 2.03 5.98 -39.11
N MET A 945 2.88 5.33 -38.32
CA MET A 945 4.12 5.91 -37.81
C MET A 945 5.33 5.31 -38.53
N GLY A 946 6.38 6.08 -38.70
CA GLY A 946 7.62 5.65 -39.33
C GLY A 946 8.81 6.44 -38.79
N ASP A 947 10.01 6.04 -39.18
CA ASP A 947 11.22 6.76 -38.84
C ASP A 947 12.28 6.67 -39.95
N GLU A 948 13.37 7.42 -39.76
CA GLU A 948 14.50 7.45 -40.67
C GLU A 948 15.14 6.06 -40.84
N LYS A 949 15.08 5.19 -39.83
CA LYS A 949 15.68 3.84 -39.91
C LYS A 949 14.88 2.93 -40.83
N GLU A 950 13.55 3.07 -40.82
CA GLU A 950 12.63 2.27 -41.62
C GLU A 950 12.49 2.80 -43.05
N TYR A 951 12.39 4.12 -43.24
CA TYR A 951 12.10 4.72 -44.55
C TYR A 951 13.28 5.47 -45.18
N GLY A 952 14.38 5.70 -44.45
CA GLY A 952 15.57 6.42 -44.92
C GLY A 952 15.43 7.94 -44.97
N SER A 953 14.24 8.48 -45.28
CA SER A 953 13.94 9.91 -45.23
C SER A 953 12.44 10.20 -45.11
N PHE A 954 12.10 11.41 -44.69
CA PHE A 954 10.70 11.86 -44.67
C PHE A 954 10.08 11.89 -46.07
N ASP A 955 10.85 12.25 -47.10
CA ASP A 955 10.36 12.24 -48.49
C ASP A 955 10.01 10.82 -48.94
N ALA A 956 10.82 9.82 -48.61
CA ALA A 956 10.53 8.41 -48.92
C ALA A 956 9.29 7.91 -48.16
N PHE A 957 9.12 8.31 -46.89
CA PHE A 957 7.89 8.05 -46.13
C PHE A 957 6.68 8.71 -46.80
N ARG A 958 6.78 9.97 -47.23
CA ARG A 958 5.70 10.65 -47.96
C ARG A 958 5.35 9.94 -49.27
N GLU A 959 6.34 9.52 -50.06
CA GLU A 959 6.08 8.73 -51.27
C GLU A 959 5.41 7.38 -50.98
N HIS A 960 5.73 6.76 -49.86
CA HIS A 960 5.04 5.56 -49.40
C HIS A 960 3.58 5.87 -49.06
N ILE A 961 3.32 6.91 -48.26
CA ILE A 961 1.98 7.30 -47.84
C ILE A 961 1.09 7.72 -49.03
N ARG A 962 1.65 8.35 -50.07
CA ARG A 962 0.90 8.68 -51.30
C ARG A 962 0.34 7.43 -52.02
N LYS A 963 0.96 6.26 -51.84
CA LYS A 963 0.51 4.99 -52.43
C LYS A 963 -0.53 4.28 -51.57
N THR A 964 -0.82 4.79 -50.38
CA THR A 964 -1.81 4.20 -49.47
C THR A 964 -3.22 4.60 -49.87
N GLU A 965 -4.14 3.66 -49.75
CA GLU A 965 -5.56 3.87 -50.08
C GLU A 965 -6.42 3.74 -48.83
N LEU A 966 -7.38 4.65 -48.65
CA LEU A 966 -8.43 4.53 -47.65
C LEU A 966 -9.79 4.63 -48.35
N LYS A 967 -10.63 3.61 -48.18
CA LYS A 967 -11.98 3.57 -48.77
C LYS A 967 -12.99 2.93 -47.82
N GLU A 968 -14.27 3.20 -48.08
CA GLU A 968 -15.39 2.54 -47.41
C GLU A 968 -15.96 1.46 -48.34
N GLU A 969 -16.04 0.22 -47.86
CA GLU A 969 -16.59 -0.92 -48.59
C GLU A 969 -17.49 -1.74 -47.65
N ASN A 970 -18.75 -1.98 -48.04
CA ASN A 970 -19.70 -2.79 -47.26
C ASN A 970 -19.82 -2.40 -45.78
N ALA A 971 -19.84 -1.09 -45.48
CA ALA A 971 -19.86 -0.49 -44.14
C ALA A 971 -18.57 -0.64 -43.31
N SER A 972 -17.53 -1.28 -43.85
CA SER A 972 -16.18 -1.35 -43.28
C SER A 972 -15.26 -0.29 -43.89
N PHE A 973 -14.28 0.16 -43.11
CA PHE A 973 -13.17 0.96 -43.60
C PHE A 973 -12.01 0.05 -44.00
N VAL A 974 -11.48 0.26 -45.20
CA VAL A 974 -10.36 -0.51 -45.77
C VAL A 974 -9.18 0.44 -45.93
N TYR A 975 -8.09 0.17 -45.20
CA TYR A 975 -6.82 0.90 -45.31
C TYR A 975 -5.74 -0.03 -45.88
N SER A 976 -5.27 0.29 -47.09
CA SER A 976 -4.22 -0.46 -47.78
C SER A 976 -2.91 0.32 -47.73
N SER A 977 -1.87 -0.28 -47.15
CA SER A 977 -0.53 0.32 -47.04
C SER A 977 0.55 -0.74 -47.22
N GLY A 978 1.36 -0.60 -48.28
CA GLY A 978 2.35 -1.59 -48.66
C GLY A 978 1.72 -2.96 -48.96
N GLY A 979 2.16 -4.00 -48.24
CA GLY A 979 1.60 -5.35 -48.33
C GLY A 979 0.45 -5.64 -47.36
N ASP A 980 0.02 -4.65 -46.57
CA ASP A 980 -0.97 -4.80 -45.52
C ASP A 980 -2.29 -4.15 -45.93
N THR A 981 -3.40 -4.88 -45.81
CA THR A 981 -4.78 -4.38 -45.95
C THR A 981 -5.51 -4.56 -44.63
N LEU A 982 -5.78 -3.45 -43.94
CA LEU A 982 -6.55 -3.44 -42.69
C LEU A 982 -8.00 -3.17 -43.04
N VAL A 983 -8.89 -4.05 -42.58
CA VAL A 983 -10.35 -3.89 -42.71
C VAL A 983 -10.96 -3.84 -41.33
N ALA A 984 -11.71 -2.77 -41.04
CA ALA A 984 -12.38 -2.61 -39.75
C ALA A 984 -13.81 -2.06 -39.89
N ASP A 985 -14.76 -2.71 -39.20
CA ASP A 985 -16.05 -2.14 -38.81
C ASP A 985 -16.27 -2.40 -37.30
N TRP A 986 -17.50 -2.26 -36.80
CA TRP A 986 -17.78 -2.45 -35.37
C TRP A 986 -17.71 -3.92 -34.93
N ASP A 987 -17.83 -4.86 -35.86
CA ASP A 987 -17.94 -6.29 -35.63
C ASP A 987 -16.74 -7.08 -36.19
N THR A 988 -16.09 -6.57 -37.24
CA THR A 988 -15.04 -7.26 -38.00
C THR A 988 -13.73 -6.47 -37.97
N PHE A 989 -12.62 -7.18 -37.70
CA PHE A 989 -11.26 -6.63 -37.82
C PHE A 989 -10.34 -7.65 -38.47
N THR A 990 -9.76 -7.32 -39.62
CA THR A 990 -8.83 -8.21 -40.31
C THR A 990 -7.63 -7.46 -40.88
N VAL A 991 -6.51 -8.17 -40.96
CA VAL A 991 -5.31 -7.80 -41.69
C VAL A 991 -5.11 -8.85 -42.77
N ASN A 992 -5.13 -8.46 -44.05
CA ASN A 992 -5.04 -9.37 -45.19
C ASN A 992 -6.05 -10.55 -45.10
N GLY A 993 -7.27 -10.24 -44.66
CA GLY A 993 -8.37 -11.22 -44.52
C GLY A 993 -8.31 -12.14 -43.31
N ARG A 994 -7.38 -11.92 -42.36
CA ARG A 994 -7.28 -12.71 -41.11
C ARG A 994 -7.33 -11.81 -39.88
N ASP A 995 -7.95 -12.28 -38.80
CA ASP A 995 -7.91 -11.57 -37.52
C ASP A 995 -6.45 -11.53 -37.00
N PRO A 996 -5.89 -10.35 -36.66
CA PRO A 996 -4.50 -10.23 -36.19
C PRO A 996 -4.20 -11.00 -34.89
N CYS A 997 -5.22 -11.36 -34.12
CA CYS A 997 -5.11 -12.14 -32.89
C CYS A 997 -5.45 -13.64 -33.09
N ALA A 998 -5.76 -14.08 -34.32
CA ALA A 998 -6.19 -15.45 -34.60
C ALA A 998 -5.14 -16.50 -34.23
N ASP A 999 -3.86 -16.27 -34.58
CA ASP A 999 -2.76 -17.21 -34.26
C ASP A 999 -2.61 -17.39 -32.74
N ALA A 1000 -2.60 -16.27 -32.00
CA ALA A 1000 -2.53 -16.29 -30.55
C ALA A 1000 -3.68 -17.10 -29.94
N ARG A 1001 -4.92 -16.90 -30.41
CA ARG A 1001 -6.08 -17.69 -29.93
C ARG A 1001 -5.98 -19.16 -30.32
N GLN A 1002 -5.62 -19.48 -31.56
CA GLN A 1002 -5.47 -20.85 -32.05
C GLN A 1002 -4.43 -21.63 -31.25
N ARG A 1003 -3.32 -20.98 -30.92
CA ARG A 1003 -2.22 -21.55 -30.11
C ARG A 1003 -2.45 -21.43 -28.60
N GLN A 1004 -3.58 -20.85 -28.19
CA GLN A 1004 -3.95 -20.60 -26.80
C GLN A 1004 -2.88 -19.78 -26.04
N LEU A 1005 -2.29 -18.81 -26.72
CA LEU A 1005 -1.39 -17.83 -26.15
C LEU A 1005 -2.19 -16.69 -25.52
N TRP A 1006 -1.75 -16.26 -24.35
CA TRP A 1006 -2.24 -15.08 -23.66
C TRP A 1006 -1.32 -13.88 -23.85
N GLN A 1007 -0.05 -14.14 -24.15
CA GLN A 1007 0.97 -13.14 -24.43
C GLN A 1007 1.98 -13.72 -25.40
N ASP A 1008 2.31 -12.94 -26.43
CA ASP A 1008 3.38 -13.25 -27.37
C ASP A 1008 4.22 -12.01 -27.67
N THR A 1009 5.54 -12.17 -27.55
CA THR A 1009 6.54 -11.15 -27.87
C THR A 1009 7.75 -11.80 -28.55
N PRO A 1010 8.70 -11.04 -29.11
CA PRO A 1010 9.95 -11.58 -29.62
C PRO A 1010 10.75 -12.41 -28.61
N LEU A 1011 10.67 -12.14 -27.31
CA LEU A 1011 11.50 -12.80 -26.29
C LEU A 1011 10.72 -13.64 -25.26
N SER A 1012 9.40 -13.55 -25.22
CA SER A 1012 8.58 -14.26 -24.23
C SER A 1012 7.25 -14.74 -24.79
N GLN A 1013 6.74 -15.82 -24.19
CA GLN A 1013 5.42 -16.37 -24.44
C GLN A 1013 4.76 -16.83 -23.15
N MET A 1014 3.48 -16.55 -23.00
CA MET A 1014 2.63 -17.10 -21.95
C MET A 1014 1.37 -17.68 -22.58
N GLY A 1015 0.98 -18.88 -22.16
CA GLY A 1015 -0.20 -19.53 -22.73
C GLY A 1015 -0.46 -20.91 -22.16
N ARG A 1016 -1.55 -21.51 -22.63
CA ARG A 1016 -2.06 -22.83 -22.20
C ARG A 1016 -1.62 -23.98 -23.11
N GLY A 1017 -1.20 -23.65 -24.33
CA GLY A 1017 -0.70 -24.59 -25.34
C GLY A 1017 0.82 -24.82 -25.26
N ARG A 1018 1.37 -25.43 -26.31
CA ARG A 1018 2.83 -25.58 -26.48
C ARG A 1018 3.47 -24.22 -26.72
N LEU A 1019 4.49 -23.90 -25.92
CA LEU A 1019 5.23 -22.64 -26.04
C LEU A 1019 6.55 -22.90 -26.77
N GLU A 1020 6.89 -22.03 -27.71
CA GLU A 1020 8.15 -22.10 -28.45
C GLU A 1020 8.67 -20.69 -28.75
N LYS A 1021 9.90 -20.43 -28.31
CA LYS A 1021 10.57 -19.15 -28.56
C LYS A 1021 12.07 -19.37 -28.71
N HIS A 1022 12.64 -18.86 -29.80
CA HIS A 1022 14.07 -19.01 -30.12
C HIS A 1022 14.58 -20.46 -30.02
N GLY A 1023 13.77 -21.44 -30.42
CA GLY A 1023 14.09 -22.87 -30.36
C GLY A 1023 13.99 -23.51 -28.96
N ALA A 1024 13.77 -22.72 -27.90
CA ALA A 1024 13.37 -23.25 -26.62
C ALA A 1024 11.89 -23.64 -26.65
N VAL A 1025 11.57 -24.77 -26.05
CA VAL A 1025 10.24 -25.39 -26.12
C VAL A 1025 9.79 -25.82 -24.73
N ILE A 1026 8.55 -25.48 -24.39
CA ILE A 1026 7.83 -26.06 -23.26
C ILE A 1026 6.69 -26.92 -23.81
N GLU A 1027 6.79 -28.22 -23.59
CA GLU A 1027 5.74 -29.18 -23.91
C GLU A 1027 4.92 -29.46 -22.66
N ARG A 1028 3.60 -29.48 -22.81
CA ARG A 1028 2.66 -29.61 -21.71
C ARG A 1028 2.17 -31.05 -21.56
N GLY A 1029 2.02 -31.51 -20.32
CA GLY A 1029 1.36 -32.77 -20.01
C GLY A 1029 -0.16 -32.63 -19.87
N ARG A 1030 -0.82 -33.67 -19.35
CA ARG A 1030 -2.30 -33.73 -19.29
C ARG A 1030 -2.92 -32.99 -18.10
N ARG A 1031 -2.14 -32.68 -17.06
CA ARG A 1031 -2.64 -32.05 -15.84
C ARG A 1031 -2.88 -30.55 -16.05
N HIS A 1032 -4.06 -30.10 -15.62
CA HIS A 1032 -4.49 -28.70 -15.62
C HIS A 1032 -4.32 -27.96 -16.97
N PRO A 1033 -4.88 -28.48 -18.09
CA PRO A 1033 -4.77 -27.87 -19.42
C PRO A 1033 -5.36 -26.44 -19.49
N GLU A 1034 -6.15 -26.03 -18.50
CA GLU A 1034 -6.71 -24.69 -18.34
C GLU A 1034 -5.73 -23.64 -17.81
N LEU A 1035 -4.61 -24.06 -17.21
CA LEU A 1035 -3.63 -23.16 -16.59
C LEU A 1035 -2.54 -22.72 -17.59
N ASN A 1036 -1.84 -21.62 -17.32
CA ASN A 1036 -0.79 -21.10 -18.20
C ASN A 1036 0.61 -21.55 -17.76
N LEU A 1037 1.49 -21.71 -18.73
CA LEU A 1037 2.94 -21.79 -18.56
C LEU A 1037 3.58 -20.51 -19.10
N PHE A 1038 4.84 -20.28 -18.73
CA PHE A 1038 5.57 -19.09 -19.13
C PHE A 1038 6.99 -19.44 -19.61
N LEU A 1039 7.33 -18.96 -20.81
CA LEU A 1039 8.62 -19.16 -21.47
C LEU A 1039 9.26 -17.81 -21.76
N GLN A 1040 10.53 -17.66 -21.39
CA GLN A 1040 11.36 -16.52 -21.77
C GLN A 1040 12.65 -17.03 -22.43
N ALA A 1041 13.10 -16.32 -23.46
CA ALA A 1041 14.31 -16.63 -24.21
C ALA A 1041 15.14 -15.36 -24.41
N PHE A 1042 16.40 -15.42 -24.01
CA PHE A 1042 17.39 -14.35 -24.06
C PHE A 1042 18.56 -14.83 -24.93
N PRO A 1043 18.38 -14.87 -26.26
CA PRO A 1043 19.32 -15.50 -27.16
C PRO A 1043 20.68 -14.78 -27.19
N LYS A 1044 20.77 -13.47 -26.93
CA LYS A 1044 22.07 -12.76 -26.91
C LYS A 1044 22.94 -13.23 -25.75
N GLN A 1045 22.32 -13.64 -24.64
CA GLN A 1045 23.00 -14.18 -23.47
C GLN A 1045 23.02 -15.72 -23.44
N GLY A 1046 22.34 -16.39 -24.38
CA GLY A 1046 22.21 -17.84 -24.39
C GLY A 1046 21.45 -18.39 -23.18
N ILE A 1047 20.42 -17.67 -22.71
CA ILE A 1047 19.62 -18.02 -21.52
C ILE A 1047 18.19 -18.34 -21.93
N TYR A 1048 17.67 -19.47 -21.45
CA TYR A 1048 16.30 -19.91 -21.71
C TYR A 1048 15.64 -20.31 -20.40
N VAL A 1049 14.43 -19.82 -20.17
CA VAL A 1049 13.76 -19.90 -18.87
C VAL A 1049 12.36 -20.43 -19.03
N ALA A 1050 12.09 -21.60 -18.43
CA ALA A 1050 10.76 -22.11 -18.24
C ALA A 1050 10.27 -21.78 -16.83
N THR A 1051 9.01 -21.37 -16.70
CA THR A 1051 8.43 -20.97 -15.41
C THR A 1051 7.01 -21.50 -15.25
N ASN A 1052 6.75 -22.16 -14.12
CA ASN A 1052 5.40 -22.35 -13.59
C ASN A 1052 5.15 -21.25 -12.56
N LEU A 1053 4.36 -20.25 -12.93
CA LEU A 1053 4.03 -19.11 -12.06
C LEU A 1053 2.89 -19.43 -11.08
N LEU A 1054 2.25 -20.59 -11.21
CA LEU A 1054 1.04 -20.94 -10.48
C LEU A 1054 1.33 -21.99 -9.39
N PRO A 1055 0.56 -21.99 -8.28
CA PRO A 1055 0.77 -22.93 -7.17
C PRO A 1055 0.38 -24.38 -7.55
N ASN A 1056 -0.35 -24.57 -8.64
CA ASN A 1056 -0.79 -25.86 -9.11
C ASN A 1056 0.38 -26.74 -9.56
N TYR A 1057 0.23 -28.05 -9.36
CA TYR A 1057 1.17 -29.07 -9.79
C TYR A 1057 0.96 -29.38 -11.27
N LEU A 1058 1.92 -28.97 -12.11
CA LEU A 1058 1.86 -29.09 -13.56
C LEU A 1058 2.88 -30.09 -14.09
N ASP A 1059 2.47 -30.78 -15.16
CA ASP A 1059 3.36 -31.60 -15.96
C ASP A 1059 3.87 -30.79 -17.14
N TYR A 1060 5.17 -30.72 -17.29
CA TYR A 1060 5.78 -30.14 -18.47
C TYR A 1060 7.16 -30.74 -18.73
N ARG A 1061 7.63 -30.54 -19.96
CA ARG A 1061 9.00 -30.79 -20.37
C ARG A 1061 9.57 -29.51 -20.93
N PHE A 1062 10.81 -29.21 -20.56
CA PHE A 1062 11.52 -28.06 -21.09
C PHE A 1062 12.74 -28.54 -21.88
N SER A 1063 12.95 -27.96 -23.07
CA SER A 1063 14.17 -28.14 -23.85
C SER A 1063 14.65 -26.81 -24.41
N GLU A 1064 15.96 -26.65 -24.49
CA GLU A 1064 16.61 -25.48 -25.08
C GLU A 1064 17.45 -25.85 -26.33
N PRO A 1065 17.78 -24.88 -27.21
CA PRO A 1065 18.39 -25.13 -28.52
C PRO A 1065 19.74 -25.86 -28.51
N GLY A 1066 20.53 -25.74 -27.44
CA GLY A 1066 21.82 -26.40 -27.25
C GLY A 1066 21.72 -27.86 -26.81
N GLY A 1067 20.51 -28.38 -26.63
CA GLY A 1067 20.23 -29.81 -26.43
C GLY A 1067 19.88 -30.21 -24.99
N VAL A 1068 20.00 -29.30 -24.02
CA VAL A 1068 19.60 -29.58 -22.63
C VAL A 1068 18.10 -29.79 -22.55
N LYS A 1069 17.71 -30.85 -21.84
CA LYS A 1069 16.31 -31.19 -21.56
C LYS A 1069 16.13 -31.38 -20.07
N ILE A 1070 15.14 -30.70 -19.49
CA ILE A 1070 14.75 -30.82 -18.09
C ILE A 1070 13.40 -31.51 -18.01
N ARG A 1071 13.33 -32.56 -17.20
CA ARG A 1071 12.13 -33.37 -17.01
C ARG A 1071 11.98 -33.79 -15.56
N ALA A 1072 10.80 -33.61 -15.00
CA ALA A 1072 10.50 -34.09 -13.65
C ALA A 1072 10.05 -35.56 -13.65
N ASP A 1073 10.25 -36.25 -12.52
CA ASP A 1073 9.70 -37.59 -12.26
C ASP A 1073 8.21 -37.54 -11.86
N GLY A 1074 7.66 -36.36 -11.56
CA GLY A 1074 6.26 -36.14 -11.25
C GLY A 1074 5.83 -34.71 -11.61
N ALA A 1075 4.67 -34.28 -11.10
CA ALA A 1075 4.19 -32.93 -11.33
C ALA A 1075 4.96 -31.91 -10.48
N CYS A 1076 5.28 -30.75 -11.05
CA CYS A 1076 5.96 -29.66 -10.35
C CYS A 1076 4.98 -28.55 -9.98
N SER A 1077 5.02 -28.12 -8.72
CA SER A 1077 4.43 -26.86 -8.25
C SER A 1077 5.16 -25.64 -8.84
N MET A 1078 4.88 -24.46 -8.31
CA MET A 1078 5.48 -23.18 -8.67
C MET A 1078 7.02 -23.22 -8.69
N GLY A 1079 7.62 -22.73 -9.77
CA GLY A 1079 9.07 -22.72 -9.92
C GLY A 1079 9.56 -22.13 -11.25
N ARG A 1080 10.88 -21.94 -11.32
CA ARG A 1080 11.62 -21.43 -12.48
C ARG A 1080 12.84 -22.30 -12.75
N TRP A 1081 13.02 -22.67 -14.01
CA TRP A 1081 14.14 -23.45 -14.52
C TRP A 1081 14.86 -22.64 -15.61
N ALA A 1082 15.96 -22.00 -15.23
CA ALA A 1082 16.77 -21.19 -16.14
C ALA A 1082 17.99 -22.01 -16.58
N VAL A 1083 18.25 -22.10 -17.89
CA VAL A 1083 19.43 -22.74 -18.47
C VAL A 1083 20.24 -21.69 -19.21
N LYS A 1084 21.53 -21.59 -18.89
CA LYS A 1084 22.48 -20.65 -19.49
C LYS A 1084 23.65 -21.42 -20.13
N GLY A 1085 23.91 -21.13 -21.40
CA GLY A 1085 25.01 -21.74 -22.15
C GLY A 1085 24.99 -23.26 -22.19
N SER A 1086 23.82 -23.88 -22.02
CA SER A 1086 23.62 -25.34 -21.94
C SER A 1086 24.45 -26.05 -20.86
N GLN A 1087 24.89 -25.33 -19.81
CA GLN A 1087 25.76 -25.87 -18.76
C GLN A 1087 25.40 -25.37 -17.35
N GLU A 1088 25.05 -24.10 -17.21
CA GLU A 1088 24.62 -23.49 -15.94
C GLU A 1088 23.09 -23.58 -15.81
N ILE A 1089 22.59 -24.13 -14.70
CA ILE A 1089 21.16 -24.37 -14.49
C ILE A 1089 20.74 -23.80 -13.13
N GLY A 1090 19.90 -22.77 -13.18
CA GLY A 1090 19.36 -22.09 -12.00
C GLY A 1090 17.91 -22.48 -11.72
N ILE A 1091 17.67 -23.07 -10.55
CA ILE A 1091 16.36 -23.60 -10.16
C ILE A 1091 15.84 -22.83 -8.95
N ARG A 1092 14.63 -22.30 -9.06
CA ARG A 1092 13.85 -21.79 -7.93
C ARG A 1092 12.59 -22.63 -7.83
N TYR A 1093 12.37 -23.28 -6.69
CA TYR A 1093 11.25 -24.21 -6.53
C TYR A 1093 10.80 -24.30 -5.08
N HIS A 1094 9.48 -24.26 -4.88
CA HIS A 1094 8.84 -24.65 -3.63
C HIS A 1094 7.51 -25.35 -3.92
N ALA A 1095 7.25 -26.43 -3.20
CA ALA A 1095 6.01 -27.18 -3.29
C ALA A 1095 4.91 -26.48 -2.48
N PHE A 1096 3.71 -26.27 -3.04
CA PHE A 1096 2.59 -25.66 -2.32
C PHE A 1096 1.75 -26.74 -1.62
N GLY A 1097 1.47 -26.54 -0.32
CA GLY A 1097 0.61 -27.44 0.47
C GLY A 1097 -0.89 -27.11 0.42
N GLY A 1098 -1.63 -27.69 1.37
CA GLY A 1098 -3.04 -27.37 1.63
C GLY A 1098 -3.95 -27.63 0.43
N ALA A 1099 -4.73 -26.62 0.03
CA ALA A 1099 -5.67 -26.72 -1.10
C ALA A 1099 -5.00 -26.97 -2.47
N TYR A 1100 -3.70 -26.72 -2.57
CA TYR A 1100 -2.91 -26.96 -3.79
C TYR A 1100 -2.10 -28.25 -3.73
N ALA A 1101 -2.04 -28.92 -2.56
CA ALA A 1101 -1.35 -30.19 -2.44
C ALA A 1101 -1.96 -31.21 -3.42
N PRO A 1102 -1.14 -32.09 -4.01
CA PRO A 1102 -1.64 -33.14 -4.88
C PRO A 1102 -2.64 -34.02 -4.10
N LYS A 1103 -3.84 -34.22 -4.66
CA LYS A 1103 -4.79 -35.23 -4.15
C LYS A 1103 -4.21 -36.63 -4.42
N ASP A 1104 -4.71 -37.66 -3.72
CA ASP A 1104 -4.19 -39.05 -3.61
C ASP A 1104 -3.81 -39.79 -4.92
N THR A 1105 -3.98 -39.18 -6.09
CA THR A 1105 -3.70 -39.72 -7.41
C THR A 1105 -2.60 -38.98 -8.19
N VAL A 1106 -2.02 -37.89 -7.67
CA VAL A 1106 -1.02 -37.08 -8.37
C VAL A 1106 0.32 -37.13 -7.63
N GLU A 1107 1.34 -37.67 -8.30
CA GLU A 1107 2.68 -37.77 -7.73
C GLU A 1107 3.43 -36.43 -7.89
N ALA A 1108 3.77 -35.79 -6.76
CA ALA A 1108 4.67 -34.63 -6.77
C ALA A 1108 6.09 -35.05 -7.21
N ALA A 1109 6.74 -34.19 -7.98
CA ALA A 1109 8.12 -34.36 -8.39
C ALA A 1109 9.06 -34.39 -7.18
N THR A 1110 9.91 -35.41 -7.12
CA THR A 1110 10.99 -35.55 -6.14
C THR A 1110 12.34 -35.16 -6.72
N VAL A 1111 12.52 -35.32 -8.04
CA VAL A 1111 13.76 -34.99 -8.75
C VAL A 1111 13.49 -34.40 -10.13
N LEU A 1112 14.50 -33.69 -10.65
CA LEU A 1112 14.59 -33.32 -12.06
C LEU A 1112 15.69 -34.15 -12.73
N PHE A 1113 15.35 -34.78 -13.85
CA PHE A 1113 16.29 -35.45 -14.75
C PHE A 1113 16.72 -34.49 -15.86
N ILE A 1114 18.01 -34.16 -15.84
CA ILE A 1114 18.66 -33.24 -16.77
C ILE A 1114 19.51 -34.06 -17.74
N THR A 1115 19.22 -33.95 -19.04
CA THR A 1115 19.91 -34.68 -20.12
C THR A 1115 20.41 -33.74 -21.20
N GLY A 1116 21.27 -34.22 -22.09
CA GLY A 1116 21.80 -33.46 -23.23
C GLY A 1116 22.95 -32.49 -22.90
N THR A 1117 23.37 -32.44 -21.63
CA THR A 1117 24.55 -31.68 -21.20
C THR A 1117 25.84 -32.36 -21.67
N LYS A 1118 26.79 -31.59 -22.23
CA LYS A 1118 28.09 -32.12 -22.71
C LYS A 1118 29.02 -32.58 -21.57
N ALA A 1119 28.82 -32.02 -20.38
CA ALA A 1119 29.57 -32.33 -19.17
C ALA A 1119 28.62 -32.28 -17.96
N LYS A 1120 29.14 -32.53 -16.75
CA LYS A 1120 28.37 -32.34 -15.51
C LYS A 1120 27.88 -30.87 -15.42
N PRO A 1121 26.57 -30.61 -15.31
CA PRO A 1121 26.07 -29.24 -15.25
C PRO A 1121 26.37 -28.60 -13.89
N GLN A 1122 26.45 -27.27 -13.88
CA GLN A 1122 26.48 -26.48 -12.65
C GLN A 1122 25.04 -26.16 -12.27
N VAL A 1123 24.61 -26.56 -11.06
CA VAL A 1123 23.20 -26.44 -10.66
C VAL A 1123 23.10 -25.66 -9.36
N THR A 1124 22.26 -24.63 -9.37
CA THR A 1124 21.82 -23.95 -8.14
C THR A 1124 20.35 -24.24 -7.87
N LEU A 1125 19.99 -24.53 -6.62
CA LEU A 1125 18.62 -24.72 -6.16
C LEU A 1125 18.32 -23.73 -5.04
N ASN A 1126 17.35 -22.85 -5.25
CA ASN A 1126 16.97 -21.79 -4.32
C ASN A 1126 18.19 -20.93 -3.87
N GLY A 1127 19.12 -20.69 -4.79
CA GLY A 1127 20.34 -19.91 -4.56
C GLY A 1127 21.52 -20.71 -3.99
N GLN A 1128 21.34 -21.98 -3.62
CA GLN A 1128 22.40 -22.85 -3.11
C GLN A 1128 23.02 -23.69 -4.22
N ASP A 1129 24.35 -23.79 -4.28
CA ASP A 1129 25.04 -24.68 -5.21
C ASP A 1129 24.86 -26.15 -4.78
N VAL A 1130 24.25 -26.95 -5.65
CA VAL A 1130 23.99 -28.38 -5.45
C VAL A 1130 24.75 -29.25 -6.45
N THR A 1131 25.71 -28.69 -7.18
CA THR A 1131 26.48 -29.37 -8.24
C THR A 1131 27.17 -30.63 -7.72
N ALA A 1132 27.71 -30.60 -6.50
CA ALA A 1132 28.36 -31.76 -5.89
C ALA A 1132 27.37 -32.92 -5.64
N ALA A 1133 26.11 -32.61 -5.31
CA ALA A 1133 25.07 -33.57 -4.93
C ALA A 1133 24.35 -34.23 -6.11
N LEU A 1134 24.67 -33.85 -7.35
CA LEU A 1134 24.05 -34.43 -8.54
C LEU A 1134 24.38 -35.91 -8.70
N LYS A 1135 23.35 -36.74 -8.81
CA LYS A 1135 23.48 -38.19 -9.05
C LYS A 1135 23.49 -38.47 -10.56
N PRO A 1136 24.52 -39.13 -11.12
CA PRO A 1136 24.50 -39.57 -12.51
C PRO A 1136 23.40 -40.63 -12.70
N TRP A 1137 22.70 -40.56 -13.83
CA TRP A 1137 21.58 -41.46 -14.12
C TRP A 1137 21.51 -41.80 -15.60
N THR A 1138 21.15 -43.04 -15.90
CA THR A 1138 20.92 -43.51 -17.27
C THR A 1138 19.61 -44.26 -17.32
N GLN A 1139 18.74 -43.87 -18.25
CA GLN A 1139 17.46 -44.52 -18.45
C GLN A 1139 17.02 -44.42 -19.91
N ASP A 1140 16.56 -45.54 -20.46
CA ASP A 1140 15.97 -45.63 -21.79
C ASP A 1140 16.83 -45.00 -22.91
N GLY A 1141 18.15 -45.15 -22.82
CA GLY A 1141 19.14 -44.64 -23.78
C GLY A 1141 19.60 -43.20 -23.52
N ASP A 1142 18.97 -42.47 -22.60
CA ASP A 1142 19.39 -41.13 -22.19
C ASP A 1142 20.27 -41.19 -20.94
N SER A 1143 21.44 -40.57 -20.99
CA SER A 1143 22.33 -40.37 -19.82
C SER A 1143 22.32 -38.91 -19.39
N GLY A 1144 22.34 -38.68 -18.08
CA GLY A 1144 22.21 -37.34 -17.50
C GLY A 1144 22.41 -37.31 -15.99
N TRP A 1145 21.78 -36.33 -15.35
CA TRP A 1145 21.95 -36.02 -13.92
C TRP A 1145 20.60 -35.81 -13.23
N LEU A 1146 20.46 -36.34 -12.02
CA LEU A 1146 19.30 -36.11 -11.17
C LEU A 1146 19.59 -34.96 -10.19
N VAL A 1147 18.68 -34.00 -10.13
CA VAL A 1147 18.66 -32.91 -9.15
C VAL A 1147 17.53 -33.18 -8.16
N PRO A 1148 17.80 -33.37 -6.85
CA PRO A 1148 16.73 -33.47 -5.85
C PRO A 1148 16.03 -32.12 -5.66
N LEU A 1149 14.70 -32.11 -5.66
CA LEU A 1149 13.89 -30.90 -5.48
C LEU A 1149 13.55 -30.61 -4.01
N ALA A 1150 13.16 -31.65 -3.25
CA ALA A 1150 12.95 -31.63 -1.80
C ALA A 1150 12.73 -33.05 -1.27
N GLY A 1151 13.07 -33.29 0.00
CA GLY A 1151 12.87 -34.58 0.68
C GLY A 1151 13.91 -35.66 0.31
N THR A 1152 13.73 -36.87 0.85
CA THR A 1152 14.58 -38.01 0.52
C THR A 1152 14.24 -38.52 -0.89
N PRO A 1153 15.22 -38.68 -1.80
CA PRO A 1153 14.97 -39.26 -3.12
C PRO A 1153 14.31 -40.64 -3.00
N LEU A 1154 13.45 -40.96 -3.96
CA LEU A 1154 12.84 -42.28 -4.03
C LEU A 1154 13.89 -43.37 -4.28
N PRO A 1155 13.58 -44.63 -3.92
CA PRO A 1155 14.32 -45.78 -4.40
C PRO A 1155 14.45 -45.80 -5.93
N ASP A 1156 15.60 -46.26 -6.42
CA ASP A 1156 15.97 -46.18 -7.85
C ASP A 1156 14.96 -46.88 -8.79
N ASP A 1157 14.35 -47.98 -8.35
CA ASP A 1157 13.32 -48.72 -9.09
C ASP A 1157 12.03 -47.89 -9.24
N GLN A 1158 11.60 -47.22 -8.18
CA GLN A 1158 10.43 -46.34 -8.20
C GLN A 1158 10.69 -45.11 -9.05
N LEU A 1159 11.88 -44.52 -8.93
CA LEU A 1159 12.29 -43.38 -9.75
C LEU A 1159 12.32 -43.74 -11.24
N ALA A 1160 12.89 -44.91 -11.59
CA ALA A 1160 12.89 -45.39 -12.96
C ALA A 1160 11.47 -45.56 -13.51
N ALA A 1161 10.54 -46.12 -12.72
CA ALA A 1161 9.15 -46.28 -13.12
C ALA A 1161 8.44 -44.93 -13.36
N ARG A 1162 8.67 -43.95 -12.49
CA ARG A 1162 8.13 -42.59 -12.62
C ARG A 1162 8.67 -41.85 -13.84
N LEU A 1163 9.98 -41.90 -14.05
CA LEU A 1163 10.63 -41.37 -15.25
C LEU A 1163 10.29 -42.16 -16.53
N ALA A 1164 9.79 -43.38 -16.46
CA ALA A 1164 9.22 -44.05 -17.65
C ALA A 1164 7.78 -43.56 -17.93
N THR A 1165 7.00 -43.28 -16.88
CA THR A 1165 5.59 -42.87 -16.96
C THR A 1165 5.45 -41.46 -17.52
N ALA A 1166 6.17 -40.48 -16.98
CA ALA A 1166 6.13 -39.10 -17.48
C ALA A 1166 6.64 -38.96 -18.94
N ARG A 1167 7.23 -40.02 -19.53
CA ARG A 1167 7.66 -40.07 -20.94
C ARG A 1167 6.50 -40.48 -21.84
N ARG A 1168 5.63 -41.38 -21.35
CA ARG A 1168 4.48 -41.92 -22.08
C ARG A 1168 3.29 -40.96 -22.07
N GLU A 1169 3.07 -40.26 -20.97
CA GLU A 1169 1.92 -39.34 -20.81
C GLU A 1169 1.95 -38.14 -21.78
N THR A 1170 3.09 -37.89 -22.43
CA THR A 1170 3.35 -36.75 -23.34
C THR A 1170 3.39 -37.13 -24.83
N THR A 1171 3.28 -38.42 -25.18
CA THR A 1171 3.12 -38.80 -26.61
C THR A 1171 1.68 -38.50 -27.02
N PRO A 1172 1.41 -37.66 -28.04
CA PRO A 1172 0.05 -37.44 -28.51
C PRO A 1172 -0.47 -38.77 -29.06
N THR A 1173 -1.41 -39.42 -28.36
CA THR A 1173 -2.21 -40.46 -29.00
C THR A 1173 -3.05 -39.76 -30.07
N GLU A 1174 -2.96 -40.22 -31.32
CA GLU A 1174 -3.62 -39.72 -32.54
C GLU A 1174 -5.17 -39.63 -32.50
N ARG A 1175 -5.82 -39.70 -31.33
CA ARG A 1175 -7.27 -39.56 -31.16
C ARG A 1175 -7.62 -38.17 -30.64
N GLY A 1176 -7.63 -37.19 -31.53
CA GLY A 1176 -8.08 -35.83 -31.22
C GLY A 1176 -8.70 -35.06 -32.38
N ALA A 1177 -9.04 -35.75 -33.49
CA ALA A 1177 -9.55 -35.10 -34.69
C ALA A 1177 -11.09 -35.05 -34.80
N GLU A 1178 -11.85 -35.57 -33.83
CA GLU A 1178 -13.30 -35.77 -34.02
C GLU A 1178 -14.24 -35.01 -33.06
N ALA A 1179 -13.76 -34.08 -32.25
CA ALA A 1179 -14.67 -33.31 -31.39
C ALA A 1179 -14.25 -31.85 -31.25
N ALA A 1180 -14.33 -31.09 -32.35
CA ALA A 1180 -14.43 -29.62 -32.28
C ALA A 1180 -14.97 -29.06 -33.62
N ALA A 1181 -16.30 -28.98 -33.74
CA ALA A 1181 -16.98 -28.02 -34.59
C ALA A 1181 -18.46 -27.93 -34.17
N PRO A 1182 -19.07 -26.73 -34.19
CA PRO A 1182 -18.70 -25.50 -33.50
C PRO A 1182 -19.29 -25.41 -32.07
#